data_AF-A0A8K0S9T9-F1
#
_entry.id   AF-A0A8K0S9T9-F1
#
_cell.length_a   1.000
_cell.length_b   1.000
_cell.length_c   1.000
_cell.angle_alpha   90.00
_cell.angle_beta   90.00
_cell.angle_gamma   90.00
#
_symmetry.space_group_name_H-M   'P 1'
#
loop_
_entity.id
_entity.type
_entity.pdbx_description
1 polymer ?
#
loop_
_entity_poly.entity_id
_entity_poly.type
_entity_poly.pdbx_seq_one_letter_code
_entity_poly.pdbx_strand_id
1 'polypeptide(L)'
;MLSFLLPATTIVLLGILCFADDAPVNDLKAYNSGYLGLFPSQDFKSSNVVAPLFQVSTFDPNLVDDSGFLFLTMEHNGKSGPVIFSSKDLSLVYADLKYEQTFDARAQNMNGGRYLTFIEGGRCHAFDANYQKKWTASIQGLGNTKANIHDFEFTTQDTALMTAYQDIRYNLTVIGGEIDGWLSDSIFQEVELGTNRVTNVWRSFTHMNLTDTMVKYNPKTTFMGGDGFDWFHIDSIFKTLKGRYLVSSRALSAIILLEADSLNPRWILGGKRNQFTDLNGGNATKFAHQYNARFVQGNESQISFFDNHVTESGFCSKGNCSRGVVVELDYDEMTVKLLHEFYHPQKISSGSGGSVQGLANGNFLVGWGANPGVTEHTPNGTIVMDIQRGVIPHVSEGNSDADMSVYRAWKTDWIGQPPWGPSIASANATIYVSWNGDTEVHRWEVYAGEDDRNVTASSRLLGNSSRIGFETEIPLDESSLPKSARAVAVSKSGKVLGSTATVDLATGELHGNSSSIWVMKANPSGAEPSDDPGSEKKGDDGEEEEDASSCTKPSMSSMFALLLAIAFHTNAPKTEDQQENRAIKKEENKSDESTSAKEPGPLARRLEEATEEALFTGGRAGRQAVEDAGFSEELKQRLFNRIADANFKSENASAFAEASLTPTAGEGTRYIASAQAWTGEENPTDTALRMLEDARKPLAPGLRGKFQTPPVDMRLKRQPKRSAGEKVAKARDKVTTYVGMGGQQPKNGMSEDEREAWRKELRERFEPTARAMPNTITGLAALANERIENAIARGQFKNIPRGTGIERDARADNPFIDTTEYIMNKMIQRQDMVPPWIEKQQELAKELQTFRARLRNDWRRFSARMIASRGGSLQEQIRRAEEYAAAEEAHNPIIRKNGEGDGEVQELKDTSPVVGRPFRDLDWEKAEAGYHKLAVERLNTLTRSYNLMAPDLAKKPYFSLERELKACFAEVAPTVAREIRDRAAGGRPRSLGGGKAAQQTGLLEALTGSDNVKIHVEAHEKAYGMREWWRDLWKKD
;
A
#
# COMPACT_ATOMS: atom_id res chain seq x y z
N MET A 1 22.74 -84.39 26.30
CA MET A 1 22.11 -83.64 27.41
C MET A 1 22.03 -82.20 26.93
N LEU A 2 20.91 -81.66 26.39
CA LEU A 2 19.61 -81.38 27.04
C LEU A 2 19.85 -80.78 28.44
N SER A 3 19.38 -79.59 28.85
CA SER A 3 18.15 -78.90 28.46
C SER A 3 17.94 -77.58 29.28
N PHE A 4 17.03 -76.72 28.78
CA PHE A 4 16.24 -75.62 29.42
C PHE A 4 16.94 -74.30 29.85
N LEU A 5 16.65 -73.11 29.31
CA LEU A 5 15.42 -72.27 29.16
C LEU A 5 14.97 -71.52 30.43
N LEU A 6 15.22 -70.20 30.44
CA LEU A 6 14.27 -69.10 30.73
C LEU A 6 15.03 -67.75 30.72
N PRO A 7 14.58 -66.73 29.99
CA PRO A 7 14.72 -65.36 30.46
C PRO A 7 13.34 -64.71 30.63
N ALA A 8 13.16 -64.04 31.77
CA ALA A 8 12.00 -63.22 32.07
C ALA A 8 11.97 -62.01 31.12
N THR A 9 10.89 -61.90 30.37
CA THR A 9 10.57 -60.75 29.51
C THR A 9 10.03 -59.60 30.35
N THR A 10 10.82 -58.55 30.53
CA THR A 10 10.31 -57.21 30.84
C THR A 10 9.75 -56.60 29.56
N ILE A 11 8.43 -56.52 29.45
CA ILE A 11 7.74 -55.78 28.40
C ILE A 11 7.89 -54.29 28.73
N VAL A 12 8.80 -53.61 28.02
CA VAL A 12 8.79 -52.14 27.92
C VAL A 12 7.73 -51.79 26.90
N LEU A 13 6.60 -51.25 27.37
CA LEU A 13 5.62 -50.59 26.51
C LEU A 13 6.30 -49.32 25.95
N LEU A 14 6.85 -49.40 24.75
CA LEU A 14 7.12 -48.20 23.95
C LEU A 14 5.77 -47.62 23.56
N GLY A 15 5.35 -46.54 24.21
CA GLY A 15 4.33 -45.67 23.66
C GLY A 15 4.84 -45.12 22.34
N ILE A 16 4.32 -45.64 21.23
CA ILE A 16 4.54 -45.06 19.91
C ILE A 16 3.81 -43.71 19.96
N LEU A 17 4.56 -42.62 20.04
CA LEU A 17 4.03 -41.30 19.73
C LEU A 17 3.69 -41.35 18.22
N CYS A 18 2.41 -41.52 17.89
CA CYS A 18 1.95 -41.35 16.52
C CYS A 18 1.98 -39.84 16.20
N PHE A 19 2.73 -39.46 15.17
CA PHE A 19 2.75 -38.11 14.64
C PHE A 19 1.68 -38.03 13.54
N ALA A 20 0.86 -36.97 13.57
CA ALA A 20 -0.06 -36.71 12.45
C ALA A 20 0.69 -36.10 11.27
N ASP A 21 1.67 -35.25 11.56
CA ASP A 21 2.61 -34.70 10.58
C ASP A 21 3.54 -35.81 10.06
N ASP A 22 3.89 -35.73 8.77
CA ASP A 22 4.84 -36.64 8.16
C ASP A 22 6.26 -36.42 8.74
N ALA A 23 6.95 -37.51 9.05
CA ALA A 23 8.29 -37.46 9.61
C ALA A 23 9.29 -36.85 8.59
N PRO A 24 10.26 -36.01 9.04
CA PRO A 24 11.29 -35.48 8.17
C PRO A 24 12.10 -36.56 7.46
N VAL A 25 12.52 -36.28 6.23
CA VAL A 25 13.27 -37.23 5.40
C VAL A 25 14.76 -37.16 5.74
N ASN A 26 15.33 -38.28 6.18
CA ASN A 26 16.76 -38.36 6.48
C ASN A 26 17.61 -38.82 5.27
N ASP A 27 17.00 -39.47 4.28
CA ASP A 27 17.71 -39.95 3.08
C ASP A 27 17.91 -38.81 2.05
N LEU A 28 19.03 -38.10 2.19
CA LEU A 28 19.43 -37.03 1.29
C LEU A 28 19.52 -37.47 -0.19
N LYS A 29 19.95 -38.71 -0.45
CA LYS A 29 20.16 -39.19 -1.83
C LYS A 29 18.83 -39.47 -2.51
N ALA A 30 17.88 -40.08 -1.80
CA ALA A 30 16.53 -40.29 -2.29
C ALA A 30 15.77 -38.97 -2.47
N TYR A 31 15.99 -38.01 -1.57
CA TYR A 31 15.38 -36.69 -1.68
C TYR A 31 15.88 -35.95 -2.92
N ASN A 32 17.20 -35.86 -3.12
CA ASN A 32 17.80 -35.18 -4.27
C ASN A 32 17.62 -35.90 -5.62
N SER A 33 17.25 -37.18 -5.64
CA SER A 33 16.90 -37.86 -6.90
C SER A 33 15.51 -37.47 -7.41
N GLY A 34 14.73 -36.72 -6.63
CA GLY A 34 13.35 -36.37 -6.95
C GLY A 34 12.37 -37.54 -6.78
N TYR A 35 12.75 -38.59 -6.04
CA TYR A 35 11.89 -39.77 -5.83
C TYR A 35 10.54 -39.40 -5.18
N LEU A 36 10.55 -38.40 -4.28
CA LEU A 36 9.36 -37.85 -3.62
C LEU A 36 8.78 -36.63 -4.35
N GLY A 37 9.24 -36.35 -5.57
CA GLY A 37 9.00 -35.10 -6.29
C GLY A 37 10.13 -34.07 -6.09
N LEU A 38 10.12 -33.01 -6.90
CA LEU A 38 11.11 -31.92 -6.81
C LEU A 38 10.92 -31.07 -5.56
N PHE A 39 9.67 -30.93 -5.13
CA PHE A 39 9.24 -30.20 -3.95
C PHE A 39 8.29 -31.07 -3.11
N PRO A 40 8.82 -31.99 -2.29
CA PRO A 40 8.01 -32.85 -1.44
C PRO A 40 7.18 -32.02 -0.45
N SER A 41 5.89 -32.31 -0.37
CA SER A 41 4.93 -31.63 0.50
C SER A 41 4.04 -32.64 1.23
N GLN A 42 3.49 -32.20 2.36
CA GLN A 42 2.52 -32.94 3.17
C GLN A 42 1.20 -32.17 3.25
N ASP A 43 0.10 -32.91 3.33
CA ASP A 43 -1.26 -32.42 3.51
C ASP A 43 -1.77 -32.82 4.91
N PHE A 44 -2.71 -32.04 5.46
CA PHE A 44 -3.28 -32.29 6.79
C PHE A 44 -4.75 -32.72 6.69
N LYS A 45 -5.25 -33.47 7.68
CA LYS A 45 -6.66 -33.93 7.69
C LYS A 45 -7.62 -32.84 8.16
N SER A 46 -7.21 -32.05 9.14
CA SER A 46 -7.98 -30.99 9.79
C SER A 46 -7.90 -29.65 9.04
N SER A 47 -6.93 -29.47 8.14
CA SER A 47 -6.67 -28.21 7.46
C SER A 47 -6.28 -28.44 6.01
N ASN A 48 -6.68 -27.52 5.12
CA ASN A 48 -6.31 -27.53 3.70
C ASN A 48 -4.97 -26.84 3.41
N VAL A 49 -4.22 -26.50 4.46
CA VAL A 49 -2.90 -25.88 4.35
C VAL A 49 -1.90 -26.94 3.90
N VAL A 50 -0.91 -26.54 3.11
CA VAL A 50 0.16 -27.41 2.63
C VAL A 50 1.47 -27.00 3.30
N ALA A 51 2.25 -27.98 3.75
CA ALA A 51 3.59 -27.77 4.28
C ALA A 51 4.63 -28.54 3.46
N PRO A 52 5.88 -28.05 3.36
CA PRO A 52 6.98 -28.82 2.79
C PRO A 52 7.29 -29.99 3.71
N LEU A 53 7.70 -31.10 3.10
CA LEU A 53 8.36 -32.18 3.80
C LEU A 53 9.86 -31.92 3.78
N PHE A 54 10.40 -31.46 4.91
CA PHE A 54 11.82 -31.16 5.01
C PHE A 54 12.67 -32.43 4.93
N GLN A 55 13.77 -32.34 4.19
CA GLN A 55 14.91 -33.22 4.39
C GLN A 55 15.81 -32.60 5.46
N VAL A 56 16.21 -33.42 6.42
CA VAL A 56 17.05 -33.00 7.55
C VAL A 56 18.33 -33.81 7.54
N SER A 57 19.45 -33.15 7.30
CA SER A 57 20.78 -33.77 7.33
C SER A 57 21.44 -33.63 8.71
N THR A 58 21.18 -32.54 9.41
CA THR A 58 21.66 -32.30 10.77
C THR A 58 20.66 -31.43 11.50
N PHE A 59 20.34 -31.77 12.75
CA PHE A 59 19.50 -30.95 13.62
C PHE A 59 19.83 -31.27 15.08
N ASP A 60 20.53 -30.37 15.76
CA ASP A 60 20.82 -30.46 17.19
C ASP A 60 20.07 -29.34 17.96
N PRO A 61 18.88 -29.65 18.51
CA PRO A 61 18.05 -28.67 19.20
C PRO A 61 18.73 -27.96 20.38
N ASN A 62 19.79 -28.53 20.97
CA ASN A 62 20.48 -27.92 22.12
C ASN A 62 21.51 -26.86 21.71
N LEU A 63 21.97 -26.90 20.46
CA LEU A 63 23.00 -25.99 19.94
C LEU A 63 22.42 -24.94 18.97
N VAL A 64 21.24 -25.22 18.43
CA VAL A 64 20.43 -24.30 17.63
C VAL A 64 19.92 -23.15 18.52
N ASP A 65 19.88 -21.93 17.98
CA ASP A 65 19.43 -20.73 18.72
C ASP A 65 17.98 -20.85 19.20
N ASP A 66 17.71 -20.34 20.40
CA ASP A 66 16.41 -20.46 21.07
C ASP A 66 15.28 -19.62 20.42
N SER A 67 15.59 -18.75 19.46
CA SER A 67 14.58 -17.95 18.74
C SER A 67 13.48 -18.85 18.18
N GLY A 68 12.22 -18.53 18.49
CA GLY A 68 11.13 -19.50 18.39
C GLY A 68 10.75 -19.96 16.98
N PHE A 69 11.00 -19.16 15.94
CA PHE A 69 10.40 -19.41 14.62
C PHE A 69 11.32 -19.09 13.44
N LEU A 70 11.19 -19.90 12.39
CA LEU A 70 11.82 -19.73 11.08
C LEU A 70 10.77 -19.18 10.09
N PHE A 71 11.10 -18.08 9.42
CA PHE A 71 10.27 -17.40 8.44
C PHE A 71 10.84 -17.61 7.04
N LEU A 72 9.96 -18.01 6.12
CA LEU A 72 10.24 -18.25 4.71
C LEU A 72 9.08 -17.72 3.86
N THR A 73 9.34 -17.47 2.59
CA THR A 73 8.30 -17.44 1.57
C THR A 73 8.26 -18.76 0.83
N MET A 74 7.06 -19.19 0.48
CA MET A 74 6.83 -20.42 -0.26
C MET A 74 5.86 -20.17 -1.38
N GLU A 75 6.00 -20.92 -2.45
CA GLU A 75 5.02 -21.02 -3.51
C GLU A 75 4.65 -22.49 -3.70
N HIS A 76 3.38 -22.72 -4.00
CA HIS A 76 2.78 -24.02 -4.23
C HIS A 76 1.60 -23.84 -5.20
N ASN A 77 1.58 -24.61 -6.29
CA ASN A 77 0.53 -24.55 -7.32
C ASN A 77 0.29 -23.14 -7.90
N GLY A 78 1.35 -22.34 -8.09
CA GLY A 78 1.25 -20.97 -8.62
C GLY A 78 0.65 -19.95 -7.66
N LYS A 79 0.62 -20.28 -6.36
CA LYS A 79 0.25 -19.38 -5.27
C LYS A 79 1.36 -19.31 -4.25
N SER A 80 1.65 -18.10 -3.78
CA SER A 80 2.74 -17.83 -2.85
C SER A 80 2.25 -17.20 -1.55
N GLY A 81 3.05 -17.27 -0.50
CA GLY A 81 2.79 -16.59 0.74
C GLY A 81 3.88 -16.71 1.80
N PRO A 82 3.73 -15.94 2.89
CA PRO A 82 4.57 -16.10 4.07
C PRO A 82 4.25 -17.43 4.77
N VAL A 83 5.31 -18.10 5.23
CA VAL A 83 5.22 -19.33 6.00
C VAL A 83 6.13 -19.23 7.22
N ILE A 84 5.63 -19.71 8.36
CA ILE A 84 6.31 -19.73 9.64
C ILE A 84 6.40 -21.18 10.10
N PHE A 85 7.62 -21.61 10.44
CA PHE A 85 7.91 -22.90 11.05
C PHE A 85 8.42 -22.71 12.47
N SER A 86 8.14 -23.67 13.33
CA SER A 86 8.79 -23.76 14.64
C SER A 86 10.27 -24.09 14.45
N SER A 87 11.14 -23.34 15.11
CA SER A 87 12.59 -23.62 15.05
C SER A 87 13.01 -24.85 15.84
N LYS A 88 12.12 -25.36 16.71
CA LYS A 88 12.42 -26.46 17.66
C LYS A 88 12.18 -27.83 17.09
N ASP A 89 11.19 -27.96 16.21
CA ASP A 89 10.76 -29.22 15.63
C ASP A 89 10.45 -29.13 14.12
N LEU A 90 10.65 -27.95 13.50
CA LEU A 90 10.43 -27.69 12.08
C LEU A 90 8.96 -27.85 11.63
N SER A 91 8.03 -27.97 12.58
CA SER A 91 6.61 -28.08 12.30
C SER A 91 6.06 -26.78 11.74
N LEU A 92 5.03 -26.89 10.90
CA LEU A 92 4.33 -25.71 10.40
C LEU A 92 3.65 -24.98 11.57
N VAL A 93 3.67 -23.66 11.55
CA VAL A 93 2.95 -22.80 12.51
C VAL A 93 1.94 -21.93 11.78
N TYR A 94 2.35 -21.33 10.67
CA TYR A 94 1.49 -20.47 9.87
C TYR A 94 1.80 -20.60 8.39
N ALA A 95 0.77 -20.67 7.54
CA ALA A 95 0.90 -20.46 6.12
C ALA A 95 -0.32 -19.75 5.54
N ASP A 96 -0.07 -18.85 4.58
CA ASP A 96 -1.10 -18.10 3.85
C ASP A 96 -0.75 -18.00 2.36
N LEU A 97 -0.88 -19.13 1.66
CA LEU A 97 -0.52 -19.29 0.25
C LEU A 97 -1.65 -18.82 -0.69
N LYS A 98 -2.07 -17.55 -0.56
CA LYS A 98 -3.14 -16.97 -1.39
C LYS A 98 -2.67 -15.94 -2.41
N TYR A 99 -1.46 -15.44 -2.24
CA TYR A 99 -0.90 -14.36 -3.04
C TYR A 99 -0.34 -14.89 -4.36
N GLU A 100 -0.08 -14.02 -5.33
CA GLU A 100 0.47 -14.46 -6.61
C GLU A 100 1.95 -14.83 -6.48
N GLN A 101 2.78 -13.92 -5.99
CA GLN A 101 4.21 -14.12 -5.82
C GLN A 101 4.74 -13.31 -4.65
N THR A 102 5.39 -13.96 -3.68
CA THR A 102 5.86 -13.29 -2.46
C THR A 102 7.35 -13.50 -2.18
N PHE A 103 7.96 -12.50 -1.56
CA PHE A 103 9.38 -12.50 -1.19
C PHE A 103 9.60 -11.92 0.21
N ASP A 104 10.70 -12.33 0.82
CA ASP A 104 11.27 -11.75 2.05
C ASP A 104 10.29 -11.67 3.24
N ALA A 105 9.65 -12.80 3.56
CA ALA A 105 8.79 -12.90 4.73
C ALA A 105 9.61 -12.96 6.03
N ARG A 106 9.28 -12.10 6.99
CA ARG A 106 9.92 -12.05 8.32
C ARG A 106 9.10 -11.23 9.32
N ALA A 107 9.43 -11.37 10.60
CA ALA A 107 8.94 -10.47 11.63
C ALA A 107 9.86 -9.24 11.78
N GLN A 108 9.28 -8.06 11.84
CA GLN A 108 9.97 -6.79 12.07
C GLN A 108 9.32 -6.04 13.24
N ASN A 109 10.12 -5.29 14.00
CA ASN A 109 9.63 -4.50 15.13
C ASN A 109 9.49 -3.03 14.73
N MET A 110 8.38 -2.40 15.12
CA MET A 110 8.17 -0.95 14.98
C MET A 110 7.31 -0.45 16.15
N ASN A 111 7.73 0.63 16.81
CA ASN A 111 7.03 1.21 17.97
C ASN A 111 6.66 0.20 19.07
N GLY A 112 7.54 -0.79 19.31
CA GLY A 112 7.31 -1.85 20.30
C GLY A 112 6.31 -2.93 19.87
N GLY A 113 5.65 -2.77 18.73
CA GLY A 113 4.85 -3.82 18.09
C GLY A 113 5.71 -4.68 17.16
N ARG A 114 5.32 -5.94 17.01
CA ARG A 114 5.94 -6.88 16.06
C ARG A 114 4.97 -7.15 14.92
N TYR A 115 5.47 -7.11 13.69
CA TYR A 115 4.68 -7.23 12.48
C TYR A 115 5.29 -8.26 11.53
N LEU A 116 4.43 -9.12 10.97
CA LEU A 116 4.80 -10.00 9.87
C LEU A 116 4.80 -9.17 8.59
N THR A 117 5.93 -9.12 7.92
CA THR A 117 6.13 -8.34 6.69
C THR A 117 6.56 -9.23 5.54
N PHE A 118 6.11 -8.93 4.33
CA PHE A 118 6.56 -9.58 3.10
C PHE A 118 6.23 -8.69 1.89
N ILE A 119 6.82 -9.00 0.74
CA ILE A 119 6.66 -8.26 -0.51
C ILE A 119 5.79 -9.08 -1.46
N GLU A 120 4.76 -8.47 -2.06
CA GLU A 120 3.86 -9.09 -3.05
C GLU A 120 3.72 -8.19 -4.29
N GLY A 121 4.08 -8.68 -5.48
CA GLY A 121 3.68 -8.05 -6.76
C GLY A 121 3.98 -6.54 -6.89
N GLY A 122 5.03 -6.07 -6.23
CA GLY A 122 5.46 -4.68 -6.15
C GLY A 122 4.74 -3.79 -5.12
N ARG A 123 4.16 -4.43 -4.10
CA ARG A 123 3.67 -3.82 -2.86
C ARG A 123 4.32 -4.53 -1.67
N CYS A 124 4.39 -3.84 -0.55
CA CYS A 124 4.94 -4.38 0.69
C CYS A 124 3.85 -4.41 1.76
N HIS A 125 3.62 -5.57 2.35
CA HIS A 125 2.56 -5.76 3.34
C HIS A 125 3.13 -5.90 4.74
N ALA A 126 2.36 -5.40 5.71
CA ALA A 126 2.64 -5.55 7.13
C ALA A 126 1.37 -5.94 7.90
N PHE A 127 1.45 -7.05 8.62
CA PHE A 127 0.38 -7.64 9.42
C PHE A 127 0.77 -7.62 10.90
N ASP A 128 -0.18 -7.34 11.78
CA ASP A 128 0.06 -7.45 13.23
C ASP A 128 0.10 -8.92 13.71
N ALA A 129 0.34 -9.11 15.00
CA ALA A 129 0.30 -10.40 15.69
C ALA A 129 -1.05 -11.14 15.53
N ASN A 130 -2.14 -10.40 15.25
CA ASN A 130 -3.46 -10.96 15.00
C ASN A 130 -3.70 -11.23 13.50
N TYR A 131 -2.65 -11.27 12.69
CA TYR A 131 -2.73 -11.48 11.25
C TYR A 131 -3.69 -10.49 10.55
N GLN A 132 -3.88 -9.30 11.13
CA GLN A 132 -4.63 -8.23 10.51
C GLN A 132 -3.67 -7.30 9.78
N LYS A 133 -3.95 -7.07 8.49
CA LYS A 133 -3.15 -6.16 7.67
C LYS A 133 -3.24 -4.74 8.23
N LYS A 134 -2.12 -4.18 8.67
CA LYS A 134 -2.02 -2.79 9.15
C LYS A 134 -1.64 -1.84 8.03
N TRP A 135 -0.65 -2.22 7.23
CA TRP A 135 -0.14 -1.36 6.17
C TRP A 135 0.08 -2.13 4.87
N THR A 136 -0.15 -1.41 3.78
CA THR A 136 0.34 -1.76 2.45
C THR A 136 1.13 -0.56 1.94
N ALA A 137 2.44 -0.69 1.87
CA ALA A 137 3.32 0.34 1.33
C ALA A 137 3.58 0.10 -0.15
N SER A 138 3.75 1.17 -0.91
CA SER A 138 4.14 1.15 -2.31
C SER A 138 5.01 2.35 -2.63
N ILE A 139 5.79 2.22 -3.70
CA ILE A 139 6.56 3.33 -4.29
C ILE A 139 5.64 4.47 -4.68
N GLN A 140 6.09 5.70 -4.46
CA GLN A 140 5.32 6.93 -4.69
C GLN A 140 6.09 7.90 -5.60
N GLY A 141 5.36 8.69 -6.40
CA GLY A 141 5.94 9.80 -7.17
C GLY A 141 6.90 9.39 -8.28
N LEU A 142 6.92 8.12 -8.71
CA LEU A 142 7.78 7.57 -9.76
C LEU A 142 7.00 7.00 -10.95
N GLY A 143 5.79 7.53 -11.21
CA GLY A 143 4.91 7.03 -12.28
C GLY A 143 4.40 5.63 -11.98
N ASN A 144 4.45 4.72 -12.96
CA ASN A 144 3.99 3.34 -12.83
C ASN A 144 5.02 2.39 -12.18
N THR A 145 6.14 2.92 -11.68
CA THR A 145 7.16 2.13 -10.98
C THR A 145 6.59 1.54 -9.69
N LYS A 146 6.78 0.23 -9.51
CA LYS A 146 6.36 -0.50 -8.32
C LYS A 146 7.57 -0.83 -7.44
N ALA A 147 7.30 -1.26 -6.20
CA ALA A 147 8.37 -1.81 -5.37
C ALA A 147 8.96 -3.05 -6.05
N ASN A 148 10.24 -3.30 -5.82
CA ASN A 148 10.91 -4.50 -6.26
C ASN A 148 10.95 -5.53 -5.10
N ILE A 149 11.24 -6.78 -5.44
CA ILE A 149 11.32 -7.94 -4.55
C ILE A 149 12.48 -7.89 -3.52
N HIS A 150 13.44 -6.97 -3.68
CA HIS A 150 14.74 -7.07 -3.00
C HIS A 150 14.75 -6.69 -1.52
N ASP A 151 14.01 -5.66 -1.10
CA ASP A 151 14.05 -5.28 0.32
C ASP A 151 12.81 -4.48 0.75
N PHE A 152 12.34 -4.79 1.95
CA PHE A 152 11.32 -4.06 2.68
C PHE A 152 11.66 -4.04 4.17
N GLU A 153 12.24 -2.94 4.65
CA GLU A 153 12.82 -2.82 6.00
C GLU A 153 12.13 -1.69 6.77
N PHE A 154 11.68 -1.97 7.99
CA PHE A 154 11.25 -0.93 8.92
C PHE A 154 12.46 -0.19 9.50
N THR A 155 12.35 1.13 9.57
CA THR A 155 13.36 1.96 10.23
C THR A 155 12.96 2.25 11.67
N THR A 156 13.88 2.82 12.44
CA THR A 156 13.61 3.29 13.80
C THR A 156 12.80 4.59 13.87
N GLN A 157 12.41 5.16 12.73
CA GLN A 157 11.72 6.45 12.61
C GLN A 157 10.30 6.33 12.05
N ASP A 158 9.64 5.18 12.25
CA ASP A 158 8.28 4.90 11.76
C ASP A 158 8.11 5.00 10.24
N THR A 159 9.19 4.77 9.52
CA THR A 159 9.21 4.68 8.07
C THR A 159 9.59 3.26 7.63
N ALA A 160 9.38 2.96 6.36
CA ALA A 160 9.86 1.76 5.71
C ALA A 160 10.69 2.08 4.48
N LEU A 161 11.75 1.32 4.27
CA LEU A 161 12.56 1.33 3.07
C LEU A 161 12.00 0.36 2.04
N MET A 162 11.96 0.77 0.78
CA MET A 162 11.56 -0.07 -0.35
C MET A 162 12.51 0.17 -1.52
N THR A 163 12.85 -0.90 -2.24
CA THR A 163 13.62 -0.83 -3.49
C THR A 163 12.70 -0.73 -4.70
N ALA A 164 13.20 -0.17 -5.80
CA ALA A 164 12.49 -0.09 -7.07
C ALA A 164 13.46 -0.01 -8.26
N TYR A 165 12.96 -0.33 -9.45
CA TYR A 165 13.65 -0.06 -10.71
C TYR A 165 12.83 0.90 -11.57
N GLN A 166 13.51 1.86 -12.18
CA GLN A 166 12.89 2.74 -13.16
C GLN A 166 13.76 2.80 -14.40
N ASP A 167 13.19 2.40 -15.54
CA ASP A 167 13.89 2.52 -16.81
C ASP A 167 13.92 3.99 -17.26
N ILE A 168 15.12 4.50 -17.51
CA ILE A 168 15.37 5.88 -17.96
C ILE A 168 16.20 5.89 -19.23
N ARG A 169 16.09 6.99 -19.97
CA ARG A 169 16.97 7.28 -21.12
C ARG A 169 18.28 7.85 -20.62
N TYR A 170 19.40 7.25 -21.01
CA TYR A 170 20.73 7.62 -20.54
C TYR A 170 21.80 7.42 -21.61
N ASN A 171 22.88 8.19 -21.52
CA ASN A 171 24.01 8.07 -22.44
C ASN A 171 24.91 6.88 -22.05
N LEU A 172 24.82 5.80 -22.85
CA LEU A 172 25.57 4.55 -22.65
C LEU A 172 26.85 4.47 -23.50
N THR A 173 27.24 5.54 -24.20
CA THR A 173 28.45 5.54 -25.06
C THR A 173 29.71 5.14 -24.30
N VAL A 174 29.79 5.50 -23.01
CA VAL A 174 30.94 5.20 -22.12
C VAL A 174 31.18 3.70 -21.95
N ILE A 175 30.15 2.88 -22.16
CA ILE A 175 30.19 1.41 -22.07
C ILE A 175 29.97 0.74 -23.44
N GLY A 176 30.11 1.50 -24.53
CA GLY A 176 29.94 1.02 -25.90
C GLY A 176 28.49 0.89 -26.37
N GLY A 177 27.55 1.51 -25.66
CA GLY A 177 26.14 1.58 -26.04
C GLY A 177 25.76 2.85 -26.80
N GLU A 178 24.46 3.05 -26.97
CA GLU A 178 23.90 4.20 -27.67
C GLU A 178 23.94 5.48 -26.81
N ILE A 179 23.95 6.64 -27.46
CA ILE A 179 23.87 7.95 -26.77
C ILE A 179 22.53 8.16 -26.06
N ASP A 180 21.51 7.47 -26.52
CA ASP A 180 20.17 7.48 -25.96
C ASP A 180 19.75 6.02 -25.76
N GLY A 181 20.38 5.36 -24.79
CA GLY A 181 20.11 3.96 -24.44
C GLY A 181 19.14 3.85 -23.27
N TRP A 182 18.60 2.64 -23.05
CA TRP A 182 17.78 2.34 -21.87
C TRP A 182 18.66 1.86 -20.73
N LEU A 183 18.62 2.57 -19.60
CA LEU A 183 19.29 2.22 -18.36
C LEU A 183 18.22 1.86 -17.32
N SER A 184 18.40 0.74 -16.61
CA SER A 184 17.54 0.43 -15.47
C SER A 184 18.13 1.09 -14.22
N ASP A 185 17.52 2.19 -13.77
CA ASP A 185 17.92 2.93 -12.58
C ASP A 185 17.47 2.19 -11.32
N SER A 186 18.41 1.90 -10.43
CA SER A 186 18.10 1.29 -9.13
C SER A 186 17.82 2.39 -8.11
N ILE A 187 16.65 2.31 -7.50
CA ILE A 187 16.10 3.34 -6.63
C ILE A 187 15.77 2.73 -5.28
N PHE A 188 15.91 3.52 -4.22
CA PHE A 188 15.18 3.25 -2.99
C PHE A 188 14.43 4.46 -2.48
N GLN A 189 13.32 4.17 -1.80
CA GLN A 189 12.50 5.17 -1.13
C GLN A 189 12.36 4.82 0.33
N GLU A 190 12.40 5.85 1.17
CA GLU A 190 11.98 5.79 2.56
C GLU A 190 10.61 6.44 2.69
N VAL A 191 9.61 5.67 3.11
CA VAL A 191 8.21 6.09 3.12
C VAL A 191 7.65 5.98 4.54
N GLU A 192 6.97 7.03 4.98
CA GLU A 192 6.24 7.04 6.25
C GLU A 192 5.00 6.14 6.16
N LEU A 193 4.90 5.18 7.07
CA LEU A 193 3.79 4.22 7.08
C LEU A 193 2.52 4.91 7.58
N GLY A 194 1.44 4.82 6.80
CA GLY A 194 0.12 5.40 7.11
C GLY A 194 -0.24 6.64 6.29
N THR A 195 0.71 7.55 6.07
CA THR A 195 0.51 8.72 5.18
C THR A 195 0.98 8.47 3.75
N ASN A 196 1.81 7.44 3.54
CA ASN A 196 2.53 7.18 2.29
C ASN A 196 3.39 8.37 1.85
N ARG A 197 3.82 9.23 2.79
CA ARG A 197 4.69 10.35 2.48
C ARG A 197 6.13 9.86 2.29
N VAL A 198 6.73 10.22 1.17
CA VAL A 198 8.15 9.94 0.91
C VAL A 198 9.01 10.92 1.69
N THR A 199 9.93 10.39 2.49
CA THR A 199 10.89 11.17 3.27
C THR A 199 12.23 11.29 2.56
N ASN A 200 12.71 10.20 1.94
CA ASN A 200 13.95 10.18 1.16
C ASN A 200 13.78 9.36 -0.12
N VAL A 201 14.49 9.79 -1.17
CA VAL A 201 14.62 9.06 -2.44
C VAL A 201 16.09 9.08 -2.83
N TRP A 202 16.63 7.91 -3.16
CA TRP A 202 17.97 7.77 -3.69
C TRP A 202 17.95 7.07 -5.03
N ARG A 203 18.79 7.52 -5.95
CA ARG A 203 18.91 6.99 -7.31
C ARG A 203 20.36 6.68 -7.63
N SER A 204 20.64 5.49 -8.15
CA SER A 204 22.01 5.06 -8.39
C SER A 204 22.71 5.90 -9.46
N PHE A 205 22.04 6.26 -10.55
CA PHE A 205 22.68 6.98 -11.66
C PHE A 205 23.16 8.40 -11.30
N THR A 206 22.61 8.98 -10.23
CA THR A 206 23.00 10.33 -9.76
C THR A 206 24.18 10.31 -8.79
N HIS A 207 24.42 9.18 -8.11
CA HIS A 207 25.43 9.06 -7.05
C HIS A 207 26.62 8.18 -7.43
N MET A 208 26.46 7.30 -8.43
CA MET A 208 27.42 6.28 -8.80
C MET A 208 27.79 6.37 -10.29
N ASN A 209 29.01 5.99 -10.66
CA ASN A 209 29.46 6.10 -12.05
C ASN A 209 29.18 4.80 -12.81
N LEU A 210 28.55 4.92 -13.98
CA LEU A 210 28.23 3.81 -14.86
C LEU A 210 29.43 2.91 -15.19
N THR A 211 30.65 3.46 -15.27
CA THR A 211 31.87 2.69 -15.57
C THR A 211 32.27 1.71 -14.46
N ASP A 212 31.73 1.87 -13.25
CA ASP A 212 32.03 1.01 -12.12
C ASP A 212 31.40 -0.38 -12.26
N THR A 213 30.40 -0.54 -13.14
CA THR A 213 29.70 -1.81 -13.35
C THR A 213 30.63 -2.95 -13.75
N MET A 214 30.40 -4.12 -13.14
CA MET A 214 31.08 -5.37 -13.47
C MET A 214 30.29 -6.17 -14.52
N VAL A 215 29.03 -5.79 -14.77
CA VAL A 215 28.17 -6.42 -15.77
C VAL A 215 28.56 -5.92 -17.16
N LYS A 216 28.68 -6.86 -18.11
CA LYS A 216 28.96 -6.52 -19.51
C LYS A 216 27.68 -6.02 -20.17
N TYR A 217 27.74 -4.83 -20.75
CA TYR A 217 26.65 -4.30 -21.56
C TYR A 217 26.43 -5.16 -22.81
N ASN A 218 25.17 -5.49 -23.08
CA ASN A 218 24.78 -6.22 -24.28
C ASN A 218 23.62 -5.49 -24.99
N PRO A 219 23.87 -4.85 -26.16
CA PRO A 219 22.84 -4.10 -26.87
C PRO A 219 21.72 -4.98 -27.44
N LYS A 220 21.93 -6.30 -27.60
CA LYS A 220 20.90 -7.20 -28.14
C LYS A 220 19.80 -7.54 -27.13
N THR A 221 20.11 -7.46 -25.84
CA THR A 221 19.20 -7.81 -24.75
C THR A 221 18.71 -6.58 -24.00
N THR A 222 19.24 -5.39 -24.31
CA THR A 222 18.85 -4.13 -23.67
C THR A 222 17.97 -3.33 -24.62
N PHE A 223 16.65 -3.53 -24.53
CA PHE A 223 15.67 -2.88 -25.40
C PHE A 223 14.42 -2.42 -24.62
N MET A 224 13.60 -1.59 -25.26
CA MET A 224 12.45 -0.91 -24.66
C MET A 224 11.52 -1.81 -23.83
N GLY A 225 11.01 -1.30 -22.71
CA GLY A 225 9.81 -1.83 -22.05
C GLY A 225 10.05 -2.87 -20.96
N GLY A 226 11.05 -2.69 -20.11
CA GLY A 226 11.33 -3.55 -18.94
C GLY A 226 12.69 -4.24 -18.95
N ASP A 227 13.49 -4.06 -20.01
CA ASP A 227 14.82 -4.67 -20.18
C ASP A 227 15.91 -3.58 -20.34
N GLY A 228 15.84 -2.49 -19.57
CA GLY A 228 16.92 -1.51 -19.48
C GLY A 228 18.23 -2.16 -18.98
N PHE A 229 19.39 -1.56 -19.28
CA PHE A 229 20.66 -2.08 -18.79
C PHE A 229 20.74 -2.00 -17.26
N ASP A 230 20.64 -3.14 -16.61
CA ASP A 230 20.74 -3.29 -15.16
C ASP A 230 22.20 -3.27 -14.69
N TRP A 231 22.69 -2.06 -14.49
CA TRP A 231 24.11 -1.78 -14.27
C TRP A 231 24.51 -1.74 -12.79
N PHE A 232 23.54 -1.50 -11.89
CA PHE A 232 23.76 -1.31 -10.45
C PHE A 232 23.12 -2.43 -9.62
N HIS A 233 21.89 -2.84 -9.92
CA HIS A 233 21.17 -3.90 -9.22
C HIS A 233 21.23 -3.84 -7.68
N ILE A 234 20.36 -3.05 -7.04
CA ILE A 234 20.25 -3.08 -5.56
C ILE A 234 19.66 -4.42 -5.14
N ASP A 235 20.35 -5.12 -4.23
CA ASP A 235 19.84 -6.34 -3.61
C ASP A 235 19.37 -6.17 -2.16
N SER A 236 19.90 -5.19 -1.43
CA SER A 236 19.55 -4.97 -0.02
C SER A 236 19.90 -3.57 0.46
N ILE A 237 19.13 -3.11 1.46
CA ILE A 237 19.24 -1.80 2.07
C ILE A 237 18.99 -1.91 3.57
N PHE A 238 19.83 -1.25 4.36
CA PHE A 238 19.67 -1.16 5.80
C PHE A 238 19.96 0.25 6.30
N LYS A 239 19.05 0.82 7.10
CA LYS A 239 19.26 2.12 7.74
C LYS A 239 19.80 1.94 9.16
N THR A 240 20.92 2.58 9.45
CA THR A 240 21.53 2.51 10.79
C THR A 240 20.86 3.49 11.76
N LEU A 241 21.11 3.30 13.07
CA LEU A 241 20.61 4.20 14.11
C LEU A 241 21.09 5.65 13.96
N LYS A 242 22.24 5.85 13.29
CA LYS A 242 22.78 7.18 12.96
C LYS A 242 22.16 7.79 11.70
N GLY A 243 21.18 7.13 11.09
CA GLY A 243 20.50 7.57 9.88
C GLY A 243 21.25 7.31 8.58
N ARG A 244 22.35 6.55 8.60
CA ARG A 244 23.11 6.17 7.39
C ARG A 244 22.47 5.00 6.67
N TYR A 245 22.74 4.83 5.39
CA TYR A 245 22.16 3.74 4.58
C TYR A 245 23.26 2.81 4.07
N LEU A 246 23.22 1.54 4.46
CA LEU A 246 24.04 0.48 3.88
C LEU A 246 23.30 -0.09 2.67
N VAL A 247 23.90 0.00 1.49
CA VAL A 247 23.34 -0.44 0.22
C VAL A 247 24.25 -1.50 -0.38
N SER A 248 23.70 -2.66 -0.73
CA SER A 248 24.42 -3.68 -1.48
C SER A 248 24.04 -3.62 -2.95
N SER A 249 25.07 -3.69 -3.80
CA SER A 249 24.95 -3.70 -5.24
C SER A 249 25.53 -4.99 -5.81
N ARG A 250 24.64 -5.81 -6.38
CA ARG A 250 24.99 -7.07 -7.04
C ARG A 250 25.80 -6.86 -8.32
N ALA A 251 25.49 -5.81 -9.09
CA ALA A 251 26.12 -5.56 -10.39
C ALA A 251 27.48 -4.84 -10.28
N LEU A 252 27.72 -4.12 -9.18
CA LEU A 252 29.03 -3.55 -8.88
C LEU A 252 29.92 -4.52 -8.07
N SER A 253 29.35 -5.60 -7.53
CA SER A 253 29.99 -6.47 -6.53
C SER A 253 30.54 -5.66 -5.35
N ALA A 254 29.73 -4.72 -4.85
CA ALA A 254 30.17 -3.76 -3.84
C ALA A 254 29.08 -3.48 -2.79
N ILE A 255 29.53 -3.27 -1.55
CA ILE A 255 28.72 -2.82 -0.41
C ILE A 255 29.12 -1.37 -0.11
N ILE A 256 28.13 -0.49 0.00
CA ILE A 256 28.30 0.96 0.04
C ILE A 256 27.58 1.51 1.25
N LEU A 257 28.26 2.30 2.08
CA LEU A 257 27.59 3.08 3.13
C LEU A 257 27.40 4.52 2.67
N LEU A 258 26.17 5.00 2.70
CA LEU A 258 25.78 6.37 2.37
C LEU A 258 25.67 7.22 3.63
N GLU A 259 26.07 8.50 3.53
CA GLU A 259 25.82 9.47 4.60
C GLU A 259 24.34 9.81 4.75
N ALA A 260 23.92 10.14 5.98
CA ALA A 260 22.50 10.37 6.30
C ALA A 260 21.88 11.55 5.54
N ASP A 261 22.58 12.68 5.44
CA ASP A 261 22.00 13.93 4.91
C ASP A 261 22.16 14.06 3.39
N SER A 262 23.36 13.75 2.88
CA SER A 262 23.68 13.95 1.45
C SER A 262 23.41 12.73 0.60
N LEU A 263 23.22 11.55 1.22
CA LEU A 263 23.13 10.25 0.55
C LEU A 263 24.30 9.93 -0.39
N ASN A 264 25.42 10.64 -0.24
CA ASN A 264 26.66 10.36 -0.96
C ASN A 264 27.39 9.16 -0.33
N PRO A 265 28.13 8.38 -1.13
CA PRO A 265 28.98 7.30 -0.61
C PRO A 265 30.01 7.83 0.38
N ARG A 266 29.97 7.31 1.62
CA ARG A 266 30.99 7.51 2.65
C ARG A 266 32.19 6.60 2.40
N TRP A 267 31.91 5.32 2.15
CA TRP A 267 32.91 4.33 1.80
C TRP A 267 32.31 3.24 0.91
N ILE A 268 33.19 2.53 0.20
CA ILE A 268 32.85 1.41 -0.68
C ILE A 268 33.75 0.22 -0.34
N LEU A 269 33.14 -0.93 -0.07
CA LEU A 269 33.79 -2.22 0.15
C LEU A 269 33.54 -3.12 -1.06
N GLY A 270 34.60 -3.68 -1.63
CA GLY A 270 34.52 -4.53 -2.82
C GLY A 270 34.41 -3.76 -4.14
N GLY A 271 34.27 -4.50 -5.24
CA GLY A 271 34.17 -3.96 -6.60
C GLY A 271 35.41 -3.18 -7.08
N LYS A 272 35.25 -2.40 -8.16
CA LYS A 272 36.35 -1.62 -8.76
C LYS A 272 36.85 -0.46 -7.89
N ARG A 273 36.00 0.02 -6.97
CA ARG A 273 36.26 1.20 -6.12
C ARG A 273 36.45 0.84 -4.65
N ASN A 274 36.87 -0.38 -4.35
CA ASN A 274 37.17 -0.79 -2.99
C ASN A 274 38.14 0.19 -2.30
N GLN A 275 37.80 0.60 -1.07
CA GLN A 275 38.61 1.54 -0.27
C GLN A 275 39.27 0.88 0.96
N PHE A 276 38.96 -0.39 1.23
CA PHE A 276 39.48 -1.10 2.40
C PHE A 276 40.67 -1.99 2.05
N THR A 277 41.71 -1.96 2.87
CA THR A 277 42.83 -2.91 2.78
C THR A 277 42.40 -4.26 3.36
N ASP A 278 42.45 -5.31 2.56
CA ASP A 278 42.08 -6.67 2.96
C ASP A 278 43.19 -7.35 3.76
N LEU A 279 42.88 -7.80 4.98
CA LEU A 279 43.82 -8.46 5.89
C LEU A 279 43.88 -10.00 5.72
N ASN A 280 43.12 -10.56 4.79
CA ASN A 280 42.92 -11.99 4.58
C ASN A 280 43.22 -12.41 3.13
N GLY A 281 44.17 -11.75 2.47
CA GLY A 281 44.65 -12.15 1.13
C GLY A 281 43.64 -11.96 -0.01
N GLY A 282 42.60 -11.14 0.23
CA GLY A 282 41.52 -10.89 -0.72
C GLY A 282 40.24 -11.64 -0.41
N ASN A 283 40.21 -12.56 0.57
CA ASN A 283 39.00 -13.33 0.87
C ASN A 283 37.87 -12.46 1.47
N ALA A 284 38.18 -11.27 2.01
CA ALA A 284 37.19 -10.36 2.57
C ALA A 284 36.63 -9.37 1.52
N THR A 285 37.34 -9.15 0.41
CA THR A 285 37.01 -8.14 -0.62
C THR A 285 36.71 -8.69 -2.00
N LYS A 286 37.16 -9.91 -2.34
CA LYS A 286 36.94 -10.58 -3.64
C LYS A 286 35.62 -11.37 -3.69
N PHE A 287 34.57 -10.86 -3.06
CA PHE A 287 33.22 -11.38 -3.24
C PHE A 287 32.62 -10.86 -4.55
N ALA A 288 31.57 -11.52 -5.04
CA ALA A 288 30.87 -11.08 -6.24
C ALA A 288 29.38 -11.38 -6.17
N HIS A 289 28.58 -10.46 -6.74
CA HIS A 289 27.12 -10.61 -6.82
C HIS A 289 26.46 -10.86 -5.46
N GLN A 290 27.01 -10.30 -4.39
CA GLN A 290 26.58 -10.54 -3.02
C GLN A 290 25.13 -10.09 -2.77
N TYR A 291 24.50 -10.70 -1.77
CA TYR A 291 23.13 -10.42 -1.34
C TYR A 291 23.06 -10.13 0.17
N ASN A 292 22.06 -9.34 0.56
CA ASN A 292 21.63 -9.16 1.95
C ASN A 292 22.76 -8.67 2.89
N ALA A 293 23.42 -7.57 2.53
CA ALA A 293 24.40 -6.94 3.39
C ALA A 293 23.73 -6.27 4.60
N ARG A 294 24.10 -6.68 5.81
CA ARG A 294 23.53 -6.18 7.07
C ARG A 294 24.62 -5.99 8.12
N PHE A 295 24.42 -5.03 9.03
CA PHE A 295 25.25 -4.95 10.22
C PHE A 295 24.86 -6.03 11.22
N VAL A 296 25.83 -6.79 11.71
CA VAL A 296 25.58 -7.90 12.64
C VAL A 296 25.10 -7.32 13.97
N GLN A 297 23.85 -7.61 14.34
CA GLN A 297 23.23 -7.16 15.60
C GLN A 297 23.35 -5.63 15.84
N GLY A 298 23.37 -4.84 14.77
CA GLY A 298 23.51 -3.37 14.85
C GLY A 298 24.93 -2.87 15.13
N ASN A 299 25.93 -3.75 15.23
CA ASN A 299 27.33 -3.38 15.30
C ASN A 299 27.81 -2.85 13.94
N GLU A 300 27.97 -1.52 13.82
CA GLU A 300 28.44 -0.86 12.59
C GLU A 300 29.87 -1.25 12.18
N SER A 301 30.62 -2.00 13.00
CA SER A 301 31.94 -2.53 12.63
C SER A 301 31.91 -3.93 12.03
N GLN A 302 30.77 -4.64 12.04
CA GLN A 302 30.67 -6.00 11.50
C GLN A 302 29.55 -6.13 10.48
N ILE A 303 29.86 -6.65 9.31
CA ILE A 303 28.89 -6.82 8.22
C ILE A 303 28.77 -8.31 7.88
N SER A 304 27.54 -8.80 7.85
CA SER A 304 27.19 -10.09 7.26
C SER A 304 26.58 -9.91 5.87
N PHE A 305 26.92 -10.80 4.94
CA PHE A 305 26.34 -10.86 3.60
C PHE A 305 26.51 -12.25 3.01
N PHE A 306 25.70 -12.57 2.01
CA PHE A 306 25.81 -13.80 1.24
C PHE A 306 26.61 -13.55 -0.03
N ASP A 307 27.77 -14.19 -0.20
CA ASP A 307 28.62 -14.09 -1.39
C ASP A 307 28.18 -15.16 -2.40
N ASN A 308 27.41 -14.76 -3.41
CA ASN A 308 26.94 -15.66 -4.46
C ASN A 308 28.09 -16.15 -5.34
N HIS A 309 29.10 -15.30 -5.59
CA HIS A 309 30.28 -15.52 -6.42
C HIS A 309 30.02 -15.75 -7.93
N VAL A 310 28.86 -16.30 -8.28
CA VAL A 310 28.44 -16.63 -9.64
C VAL A 310 27.02 -16.15 -9.93
N THR A 311 26.63 -16.14 -11.20
CA THR A 311 25.27 -15.78 -11.65
C THR A 311 24.39 -16.99 -11.95
N GLU A 312 24.95 -18.20 -11.94
CA GLU A 312 24.26 -19.45 -12.25
C GLU A 312 24.20 -20.37 -11.02
N SER A 313 23.06 -21.03 -10.83
CA SER A 313 22.86 -22.00 -9.75
C SER A 313 23.24 -23.41 -10.18
N GLY A 314 23.81 -24.19 -9.26
CA GLY A 314 24.27 -25.54 -9.58
C GLY A 314 25.17 -26.13 -8.50
N PHE A 315 25.92 -27.16 -8.88
CA PHE A 315 27.05 -27.62 -8.10
C PHE A 315 28.26 -26.74 -8.33
N CYS A 316 28.94 -26.39 -7.26
CA CYS A 316 30.19 -25.66 -7.33
C CYS A 316 31.30 -26.53 -7.94
N SER A 317 32.05 -25.98 -8.90
CA SER A 317 33.29 -26.56 -9.39
C SER A 317 34.43 -25.53 -9.27
N LYS A 318 35.60 -25.95 -8.79
CA LYS A 318 36.87 -25.17 -8.79
C LYS A 318 36.85 -23.82 -8.03
N GLY A 319 36.30 -23.77 -6.82
CA GLY A 319 36.53 -22.64 -5.89
C GLY A 319 35.54 -21.47 -5.98
N ASN A 320 34.54 -21.55 -6.87
CA ASN A 320 33.52 -20.52 -7.05
C ASN A 320 32.23 -20.81 -6.27
N CYS A 321 32.35 -21.34 -5.05
CA CYS A 321 31.18 -21.75 -4.28
C CYS A 321 30.55 -20.54 -3.60
N SER A 322 29.22 -20.49 -3.56
CA SER A 322 28.55 -19.48 -2.76
C SER A 322 28.81 -19.73 -1.28
N ARG A 323 28.87 -18.66 -0.50
CA ARG A 323 29.20 -18.74 0.93
C ARG A 323 28.52 -17.63 1.73
N GLY A 324 28.20 -17.92 2.98
CA GLY A 324 27.90 -16.86 3.96
C GLY A 324 29.20 -16.22 4.43
N VAL A 325 29.25 -14.90 4.55
CA VAL A 325 30.46 -14.15 4.91
C VAL A 325 30.15 -13.18 6.04
N VAL A 326 31.07 -13.08 7.00
CA VAL A 326 31.07 -12.05 8.04
C VAL A 326 32.43 -11.37 8.07
N VAL A 327 32.44 -10.05 7.91
CA VAL A 327 33.67 -9.22 7.94
C VAL A 327 33.60 -8.19 9.04
N GLU A 328 34.78 -7.79 9.53
CA GLU A 328 35.00 -6.70 10.46
C GLU A 328 35.70 -5.54 9.75
N LEU A 329 35.24 -4.33 10.01
CA LEU A 329 35.74 -3.08 9.44
C LEU A 329 36.44 -2.26 10.51
N ASP A 330 37.66 -1.82 10.19
CA ASP A 330 38.36 -0.78 10.91
C ASP A 330 38.28 0.52 10.09
N TYR A 331 37.60 1.52 10.65
CA TYR A 331 37.40 2.82 9.99
C TYR A 331 38.58 3.78 10.13
N ASP A 332 39.47 3.55 11.09
CA ASP A 332 40.63 4.41 11.32
C ASP A 332 41.77 4.00 10.39
N GLU A 333 42.05 2.70 10.29
CA GLU A 333 43.06 2.14 9.40
C GLU A 333 42.51 1.86 7.98
N MET A 334 41.19 1.96 7.78
CA MET A 334 40.50 1.57 6.54
C MET A 334 40.89 0.14 6.13
N THR A 335 40.78 -0.81 7.07
CA THR A 335 41.07 -2.23 6.84
C THR A 335 39.81 -3.08 6.99
N VAL A 336 39.80 -4.23 6.33
CA VAL A 336 38.73 -5.22 6.44
C VAL A 336 39.31 -6.60 6.74
N LYS A 337 38.71 -7.28 7.71
CA LYS A 337 39.10 -8.60 8.17
C LYS A 337 37.95 -9.59 8.01
N LEU A 338 38.23 -10.75 7.42
CA LEU A 338 37.28 -11.86 7.41
C LEU A 338 37.23 -12.51 8.80
N LEU A 339 36.03 -12.56 9.38
CA LEU A 339 35.77 -13.23 10.65
C LEU A 339 35.27 -14.66 10.44
N HIS A 340 34.25 -14.81 9.58
CA HIS A 340 33.62 -16.11 9.32
C HIS A 340 33.32 -16.30 7.83
N GLU A 341 33.45 -17.53 7.38
CA GLU A 341 32.95 -18.00 6.09
C GLU A 341 32.23 -19.34 6.26
N PHE A 342 31.05 -19.46 5.66
CA PHE A 342 30.18 -20.63 5.79
C PHE A 342 29.90 -21.22 4.41
N TYR A 343 30.14 -22.51 4.24
CA TYR A 343 29.88 -23.25 3.00
C TYR A 343 28.81 -24.32 3.20
N HIS A 344 28.02 -24.57 2.16
CA HIS A 344 27.01 -25.63 2.20
C HIS A 344 27.71 -27.00 2.10
N PRO A 345 27.31 -28.02 2.89
CA PRO A 345 27.90 -29.37 2.84
C PRO A 345 27.91 -30.00 1.45
N GLN A 346 26.83 -29.79 0.71
CA GLN A 346 26.64 -30.29 -0.66
C GLN A 346 27.42 -29.50 -1.75
N LYS A 347 28.22 -28.49 -1.37
CA LYS A 347 29.07 -27.68 -2.28
C LYS A 347 28.29 -27.07 -3.45
N ILE A 348 27.38 -26.17 -3.14
CA ILE A 348 26.47 -25.56 -4.11
C ILE A 348 26.95 -24.17 -4.55
N SER A 349 26.41 -23.74 -5.68
CA SER A 349 26.42 -22.35 -6.11
C SER A 349 24.98 -21.86 -6.28
N SER A 350 24.72 -20.64 -5.84
CA SER A 350 23.43 -19.96 -5.92
C SER A 350 23.60 -18.67 -6.69
N GLY A 351 23.02 -18.57 -7.89
CA GLY A 351 23.16 -17.40 -8.77
C GLY A 351 22.41 -16.15 -8.34
N SER A 352 21.46 -16.29 -7.40
CA SER A 352 20.61 -15.22 -6.88
C SER A 352 20.12 -15.52 -5.46
N GLY A 353 19.65 -14.47 -4.77
CA GLY A 353 19.14 -14.56 -3.41
C GLY A 353 20.22 -14.93 -2.39
N GLY A 354 19.76 -15.23 -1.18
CA GLY A 354 20.59 -15.63 -0.06
C GLY A 354 20.54 -14.62 1.08
N SER A 355 20.74 -15.11 2.30
CA SER A 355 20.80 -14.28 3.50
C SER A 355 21.79 -14.84 4.52
N VAL A 356 22.36 -13.94 5.32
CA VAL A 356 23.18 -14.30 6.49
C VAL A 356 22.73 -13.46 7.67
N GLN A 357 22.15 -14.11 8.67
CA GLN A 357 21.63 -13.48 9.88
C GLN A 357 22.44 -13.94 11.10
N GLY A 358 23.02 -13.00 11.85
CA GLY A 358 23.56 -13.28 13.19
C GLY A 358 22.43 -13.42 14.21
N LEU A 359 22.50 -14.47 15.04
CA LEU A 359 21.50 -14.85 16.04
C LEU A 359 21.96 -14.49 17.45
N ALA A 360 21.05 -14.51 18.43
CA ALA A 360 21.31 -13.99 19.78
C ALA A 360 22.37 -14.80 20.54
N ASN A 361 22.42 -16.12 20.34
CA ASN A 361 23.43 -17.00 20.92
C ASN A 361 24.82 -16.90 20.24
N GLY A 362 24.96 -16.07 19.20
CA GLY A 362 26.18 -15.91 18.40
C GLY A 362 26.25 -16.82 17.17
N ASN A 363 25.29 -17.73 16.97
CA ASN A 363 25.18 -18.53 15.75
C ASN A 363 24.84 -17.66 14.53
N PHE A 364 25.00 -18.23 13.34
CA PHE A 364 24.65 -17.62 12.08
C PHE A 364 23.69 -18.52 11.30
N LEU A 365 22.53 -17.96 10.92
CA LEU A 365 21.59 -18.59 9.98
C LEU A 365 21.97 -18.18 8.56
N VAL A 366 22.06 -19.15 7.66
CA VAL A 366 22.35 -18.96 6.24
C VAL A 366 21.20 -19.52 5.41
N GLY A 367 20.50 -18.64 4.69
CA GLY A 367 19.57 -19.02 3.63
C GLY A 367 20.30 -19.10 2.29
N TRP A 368 20.14 -20.19 1.55
CA TRP A 368 20.96 -20.47 0.36
C TRP A 368 20.38 -19.93 -0.96
N GLY A 369 19.42 -19.00 -0.90
CA GLY A 369 18.96 -18.23 -2.06
C GLY A 369 18.21 -19.08 -3.08
N ALA A 370 18.72 -19.12 -4.30
CA ALA A 370 18.16 -19.93 -5.38
C ALA A 370 18.08 -21.44 -5.05
N ASN A 371 18.87 -21.94 -4.10
CA ASN A 371 18.78 -23.31 -3.63
C ASN A 371 17.85 -23.43 -2.41
N PRO A 372 17.02 -24.50 -2.31
CA PRO A 372 16.03 -24.70 -1.24
C PRO A 372 16.61 -25.05 0.15
N GLY A 373 17.83 -24.63 0.47
CA GLY A 373 18.54 -24.98 1.70
C GLY A 373 18.54 -23.88 2.76
N VAL A 374 18.56 -24.28 4.03
CA VAL A 374 18.82 -23.41 5.18
C VAL A 374 19.79 -24.13 6.12
N THR A 375 20.85 -23.44 6.53
CA THR A 375 21.79 -23.96 7.53
C THR A 375 21.97 -23.01 8.70
N GLU A 376 22.20 -23.53 9.89
CA GLU A 376 22.63 -22.76 11.07
C GLU A 376 23.99 -23.24 11.52
N HIS A 377 24.89 -22.28 11.76
CA HIS A 377 26.28 -22.51 12.11
C HIS A 377 26.60 -21.88 13.46
N THR A 378 27.38 -22.58 14.28
CA THR A 378 27.99 -21.99 15.47
C THR A 378 29.02 -20.92 15.09
N PRO A 379 29.46 -20.04 16.02
CA PRO A 379 30.57 -19.12 15.77
C PRO A 379 31.84 -19.80 15.24
N ASN A 380 32.06 -21.08 15.55
CA ASN A 380 33.20 -21.85 15.09
C ASN A 380 33.00 -22.46 13.68
N GLY A 381 31.87 -22.22 13.03
CA GLY A 381 31.53 -22.76 11.70
C GLY A 381 31.03 -24.20 11.71
N THR A 382 30.66 -24.75 12.88
CA THR A 382 30.05 -26.09 12.94
C THR A 382 28.56 -26.01 12.63
N ILE A 383 28.09 -26.88 11.74
CA ILE A 383 26.68 -26.95 11.35
C ILE A 383 25.88 -27.63 12.46
N VAL A 384 24.85 -26.95 12.95
CA VAL A 384 23.92 -27.44 13.98
C VAL A 384 22.51 -27.66 13.43
N MET A 385 22.19 -27.04 12.29
CA MET A 385 20.99 -27.30 11.51
C MET A 385 21.34 -27.30 10.02
N ASP A 386 20.89 -28.31 9.29
CA ASP A 386 20.97 -28.42 7.83
C ASP A 386 19.68 -29.05 7.31
N ILE A 387 18.84 -28.21 6.72
CA ILE A 387 17.53 -28.57 6.21
C ILE A 387 17.36 -28.10 4.78
N GLN A 388 16.67 -28.89 3.97
CA GLN A 388 16.24 -28.48 2.64
C GLN A 388 14.78 -28.82 2.39
N ARG A 389 14.09 -27.95 1.67
CA ARG A 389 12.67 -28.11 1.33
C ARG A 389 12.43 -28.59 -0.11
N GLY A 390 13.48 -28.84 -0.87
CA GLY A 390 13.41 -29.27 -2.26
C GLY A 390 14.76 -29.81 -2.73
N VAL A 391 14.80 -30.34 -3.95
CA VAL A 391 16.01 -30.93 -4.54
C VAL A 391 17.16 -29.91 -4.64
N ILE A 392 18.37 -30.33 -4.28
CA ILE A 392 19.61 -29.57 -4.42
C ILE A 392 20.58 -30.32 -5.36
N PRO A 393 21.24 -29.61 -6.31
CA PRO A 393 21.09 -28.20 -6.63
C PRO A 393 19.82 -27.95 -7.44
N HIS A 394 19.25 -26.78 -7.25
CA HIS A 394 18.17 -26.31 -8.09
C HIS A 394 18.76 -25.72 -9.38
N VAL A 395 18.46 -26.35 -10.52
CA VAL A 395 18.83 -25.88 -11.86
C VAL A 395 17.55 -25.46 -12.56
N SER A 396 17.37 -24.15 -12.78
CA SER A 396 16.18 -23.62 -13.46
C SER A 396 16.23 -23.98 -14.95
N GLU A 397 15.36 -24.90 -15.38
CA GLU A 397 15.19 -25.27 -16.80
C GLU A 397 14.18 -24.34 -17.53
N GLY A 398 14.38 -23.02 -17.42
CA GLY A 398 13.68 -22.05 -18.27
C GLY A 398 12.24 -21.70 -17.87
N ASN A 399 11.74 -22.22 -16.75
CA ASN A 399 10.61 -21.63 -16.03
C ASN A 399 11.12 -20.96 -14.74
N SER A 400 10.48 -19.86 -14.36
CA SER A 400 10.72 -19.18 -13.08
C SER A 400 10.24 -20.09 -11.95
N ASP A 401 11.07 -21.07 -11.57
CA ASP A 401 10.80 -22.03 -10.49
C ASP A 401 10.98 -21.35 -9.12
N ALA A 402 10.23 -20.27 -8.88
CA ALA A 402 10.18 -19.55 -7.61
C ALA A 402 9.77 -20.49 -6.46
N ASP A 403 8.99 -21.53 -6.77
CA ASP A 403 8.62 -22.67 -5.91
C ASP A 403 9.81 -23.34 -5.20
N MET A 404 11.00 -23.34 -5.79
CA MET A 404 12.18 -24.08 -5.29
C MET A 404 13.17 -23.21 -4.52
N SER A 405 13.05 -21.88 -4.57
CA SER A 405 14.03 -21.01 -3.93
C SER A 405 13.75 -20.79 -2.44
N VAL A 406 14.79 -20.62 -1.64
CA VAL A 406 14.72 -19.96 -0.33
C VAL A 406 15.33 -18.58 -0.52
N TYR A 407 14.56 -17.65 -1.11
CA TYR A 407 15.03 -16.31 -1.46
C TYR A 407 15.82 -15.67 -0.31
N ARG A 408 15.23 -15.69 0.89
CA ARG A 408 15.85 -15.39 2.19
C ARG A 408 15.24 -16.28 3.27
N ALA A 409 15.99 -16.51 4.32
CA ALA A 409 15.53 -17.15 5.55
C ALA A 409 15.81 -16.26 6.75
N TRP A 410 14.86 -16.21 7.69
CA TRP A 410 14.96 -15.42 8.90
C TRP A 410 14.53 -16.22 10.12
N LYS A 411 15.26 -16.10 11.22
CA LYS A 411 14.90 -16.70 12.50
C LYS A 411 14.63 -15.60 13.52
N THR A 412 13.42 -15.54 14.05
CA THR A 412 12.98 -14.51 14.99
C THR A 412 11.88 -15.04 15.90
N ASP A 413 11.67 -14.41 17.05
CA ASP A 413 10.52 -14.69 17.90
C ASP A 413 9.23 -14.14 17.30
N TRP A 414 8.10 -14.79 17.58
CA TRP A 414 6.78 -14.38 17.12
C TRP A 414 5.70 -14.86 18.09
N ILE A 415 4.69 -14.03 18.32
CA ILE A 415 3.51 -14.42 19.09
C ILE A 415 2.32 -14.19 18.18
N GLY A 416 1.80 -15.28 17.60
CA GLY A 416 0.67 -15.25 16.68
C GLY A 416 -0.64 -15.54 17.41
N GLN A 417 -1.64 -14.70 17.19
CA GLN A 417 -2.98 -14.81 17.79
C GLN A 417 -4.04 -14.67 16.71
N PRO A 418 -4.27 -15.72 15.90
CA PRO A 418 -5.17 -15.66 14.77
C PRO A 418 -6.61 -15.30 15.19
N PRO A 419 -7.32 -14.49 14.40
CA PRO A 419 -8.71 -14.10 14.69
C PRO A 419 -9.70 -15.22 14.35
N TRP A 420 -9.25 -16.27 13.66
CA TRP A 420 -10.01 -17.47 13.37
C TRP A 420 -9.71 -18.57 14.40
N GLY A 421 -10.68 -19.46 14.63
CA GLY A 421 -10.55 -20.58 15.56
C GLY A 421 -9.74 -21.76 15.00
N PRO A 422 -9.46 -22.76 15.86
CA PRO A 422 -8.79 -23.99 15.45
C PRO A 422 -9.69 -24.91 14.62
N SER A 423 -9.07 -25.77 13.82
CA SER A 423 -9.72 -26.75 12.94
C SER A 423 -9.69 -28.15 13.54
N ILE A 424 -10.67 -28.99 13.16
CA ILE A 424 -10.83 -30.37 13.62
C ILE A 424 -11.29 -31.28 12.47
N ALA A 425 -10.81 -32.52 12.45
CA ALA A 425 -11.32 -33.61 11.62
C ALA A 425 -11.37 -34.91 12.43
N SER A 426 -12.20 -35.87 12.00
CA SER A 426 -12.30 -37.20 12.60
C SER A 426 -12.12 -38.27 11.52
N ALA A 427 -11.30 -39.28 11.78
CA ALA A 427 -11.19 -40.47 10.95
C ALA A 427 -10.80 -41.69 11.81
N ASN A 428 -11.48 -42.83 11.64
CA ASN A 428 -11.17 -44.11 12.29
C ASN A 428 -10.98 -44.00 13.82
N ALA A 429 -11.95 -43.42 14.54
CA ALA A 429 -11.89 -43.19 15.98
C ALA A 429 -10.71 -42.30 16.45
N THR A 430 -10.12 -41.54 15.53
CA THR A 430 -9.03 -40.61 15.82
C THR A 430 -9.41 -39.19 15.41
N ILE A 431 -9.12 -38.25 16.29
CA ILE A 431 -9.31 -36.82 16.05
C ILE A 431 -8.00 -36.18 15.61
N TYR A 432 -8.09 -35.32 14.62
CA TYR A 432 -7.00 -34.48 14.12
C TYR A 432 -7.34 -33.03 14.39
N VAL A 433 -6.41 -32.28 14.99
CA VAL A 433 -6.61 -30.86 15.35
C VAL A 433 -5.41 -30.02 14.96
N SER A 434 -5.66 -28.82 14.45
CA SER A 434 -4.63 -27.85 14.09
C SER A 434 -5.11 -26.42 14.30
N TRP A 435 -4.18 -25.47 14.46
CA TRP A 435 -4.50 -24.04 14.52
C TRP A 435 -3.50 -23.20 13.73
N ASN A 436 -3.85 -22.88 12.49
CA ASN A 436 -3.03 -22.06 11.60
C ASN A 436 -2.80 -20.66 12.19
N GLY A 437 -1.56 -20.34 12.57
CA GLY A 437 -1.15 -19.03 13.09
C GLY A 437 -1.02 -18.93 14.61
N ASP A 438 -1.58 -19.85 15.40
CA ASP A 438 -1.47 -19.74 16.86
C ASP A 438 -0.14 -20.31 17.37
N THR A 439 0.53 -19.55 18.23
CA THR A 439 1.82 -19.92 18.85
C THR A 439 1.72 -20.27 20.33
N GLU A 440 0.55 -20.11 20.95
CA GLU A 440 0.35 -20.21 22.40
C GLU A 440 -0.31 -21.53 22.84
N VAL A 441 -0.88 -22.31 21.91
CA VAL A 441 -1.41 -23.65 22.20
C VAL A 441 -0.30 -24.54 22.74
N HIS A 442 -0.48 -25.03 23.97
CA HIS A 442 0.41 -25.98 24.62
C HIS A 442 -0.16 -27.40 24.62
N ARG A 443 -1.48 -27.54 24.79
CA ARG A 443 -2.17 -28.83 24.76
C ARG A 443 -3.58 -28.71 24.22
N TRP A 444 -4.10 -29.83 23.76
CA TRP A 444 -5.46 -30.02 23.29
C TRP A 444 -6.25 -30.88 24.28
N GLU A 445 -7.49 -30.49 24.51
CA GLU A 445 -8.45 -31.25 25.32
C GLU A 445 -9.70 -31.51 24.47
N VAL A 446 -10.08 -32.78 24.33
CA VAL A 446 -11.25 -33.19 23.54
C VAL A 446 -12.41 -33.51 24.46
N TYR A 447 -13.53 -32.83 24.24
CA TYR A 447 -14.76 -32.98 25.00
C TYR A 447 -15.85 -33.64 24.16
N ALA A 448 -16.54 -34.62 24.74
CA ALA A 448 -17.72 -35.26 24.16
C ALA A 448 -18.93 -34.35 24.24
N GLY A 449 -19.89 -34.46 23.34
CA GLY A 449 -21.25 -34.02 23.65
C GLY A 449 -22.30 -34.92 23.02
N GLU A 450 -23.41 -35.07 23.74
CA GLU A 450 -24.58 -35.82 23.25
C GLU A 450 -25.46 -34.96 22.32
N ASP A 451 -25.33 -33.63 22.39
CA ASP A 451 -26.08 -32.66 21.58
C ASP A 451 -25.17 -31.94 20.58
N ASP A 452 -25.49 -32.06 19.29
CA ASP A 452 -24.73 -31.52 18.14
C ASP A 452 -24.55 -29.98 18.17
N ARG A 453 -25.20 -29.27 19.10
CA ARG A 453 -25.24 -27.79 19.15
C ARG A 453 -24.59 -27.16 20.38
N ASN A 454 -24.37 -27.89 21.48
CA ASN A 454 -23.96 -27.32 22.77
C ASN A 454 -22.91 -28.16 23.52
N VAL A 455 -21.84 -28.58 22.83
CA VAL A 455 -20.68 -29.17 23.51
C VAL A 455 -19.93 -28.08 24.28
N THR A 456 -20.08 -28.08 25.60
CA THR A 456 -19.46 -27.14 26.53
C THR A 456 -18.33 -27.84 27.33
N ALA A 457 -17.39 -27.08 27.93
CA ALA A 457 -16.29 -27.62 28.73
C ALA A 457 -16.74 -28.35 30.03
N SER A 458 -18.04 -28.38 30.29
CA SER A 458 -18.72 -29.17 31.33
C SER A 458 -19.01 -30.62 30.91
N SER A 459 -18.68 -31.00 29.68
CA SER A 459 -18.90 -32.35 29.17
C SER A 459 -17.75 -33.32 29.48
N ARG A 460 -17.97 -34.63 29.28
CA ARG A 460 -16.97 -35.69 29.50
C ARG A 460 -15.72 -35.46 28.65
N LEU A 461 -14.55 -35.35 29.29
CA LEU A 461 -13.24 -35.35 28.61
C LEU A 461 -13.01 -36.75 28.00
N LEU A 462 -12.78 -36.80 26.69
CA LEU A 462 -12.51 -38.02 25.95
C LEU A 462 -11.02 -38.32 25.86
N GLY A 463 -10.20 -37.27 25.77
CA GLY A 463 -8.77 -37.38 25.63
C GLY A 463 -8.10 -36.02 25.75
N ASN A 464 -6.82 -36.03 26.08
CA ASN A 464 -5.96 -34.86 25.98
C ASN A 464 -4.63 -35.27 25.34
N SER A 465 -3.99 -34.31 24.69
CA SER A 465 -2.65 -34.51 24.14
C SER A 465 -1.90 -33.20 24.16
N SER A 466 -0.58 -33.26 24.36
CA SER A 466 0.26 -32.07 24.17
C SER A 466 0.26 -31.70 22.68
N ARG A 467 0.45 -30.41 22.35
CA ARG A 467 0.62 -30.03 20.95
C ARG A 467 1.90 -30.67 20.43
N ILE A 468 1.77 -31.47 19.38
CA ILE A 468 2.87 -32.10 18.67
C ILE A 468 2.67 -31.77 17.19
N GLY A 469 3.68 -31.19 16.55
CA GLY A 469 3.58 -30.75 15.15
C GLY A 469 2.60 -29.60 14.91
N PHE A 470 2.21 -29.45 13.65
CA PHE A 470 1.13 -28.58 13.22
C PHE A 470 -0.23 -29.24 13.46
N GLU A 471 -0.39 -30.49 13.04
CA GLU A 471 -1.55 -31.32 13.28
C GLU A 471 -1.27 -32.31 14.40
N THR A 472 -2.11 -32.29 15.43
CA THR A 472 -2.01 -33.24 16.54
C THR A 472 -3.05 -34.33 16.38
N GLU A 473 -2.59 -35.58 16.43
CA GLU A 473 -3.43 -36.77 16.42
C GLU A 473 -3.82 -37.14 17.86
N ILE A 474 -5.11 -37.40 18.09
CA ILE A 474 -5.66 -37.78 19.39
C ILE A 474 -6.52 -39.05 19.20
N PRO A 475 -5.98 -40.24 19.51
CA PRO A 475 -6.76 -41.48 19.45
C PRO A 475 -7.82 -41.51 20.54
N LEU A 476 -9.02 -42.01 20.22
CA LEU A 476 -10.12 -42.16 21.17
C LEU A 476 -10.40 -43.63 21.48
N ASP A 477 -10.92 -43.91 22.67
CA ASP A 477 -11.33 -45.25 23.06
C ASP A 477 -12.62 -45.67 22.33
N GLU A 478 -12.50 -46.64 21.41
CA GLU A 478 -13.62 -47.15 20.58
C GLU A 478 -14.82 -47.67 21.38
N SER A 479 -14.59 -48.12 22.62
CA SER A 479 -15.61 -48.74 23.48
C SER A 479 -16.71 -47.80 23.96
N SER A 480 -16.54 -46.47 23.86
CA SER A 480 -17.55 -45.48 24.25
C SER A 480 -17.48 -44.18 23.44
N LEU A 481 -17.42 -44.28 22.11
CA LEU A 481 -17.43 -43.11 21.24
C LEU A 481 -18.78 -42.36 21.31
N PRO A 482 -18.80 -41.10 21.77
CA PRO A 482 -20.00 -40.28 21.71
C PRO A 482 -20.34 -39.92 20.25
N LYS A 483 -21.54 -39.39 20.03
CA LYS A 483 -21.95 -38.97 18.68
C LYS A 483 -21.12 -37.78 18.18
N SER A 484 -20.87 -36.79 19.03
CA SER A 484 -20.13 -35.58 18.67
C SER A 484 -18.97 -35.27 19.62
N ALA A 485 -17.93 -34.62 19.10
CA ALA A 485 -16.77 -34.18 19.85
C ALA A 485 -16.34 -32.74 19.48
N ARG A 486 -15.69 -32.04 20.41
CA ARG A 486 -15.08 -30.72 20.19
C ARG A 486 -13.73 -30.67 20.87
N ALA A 487 -12.74 -30.07 20.23
CA ALA A 487 -11.44 -29.82 20.83
C ALA A 487 -11.32 -28.38 21.34
N VAL A 488 -10.60 -28.23 22.45
CA VAL A 488 -10.29 -26.96 23.10
C VAL A 488 -8.78 -26.82 23.18
N ALA A 489 -8.28 -25.67 22.73
CA ALA A 489 -6.88 -25.30 22.83
C ALA A 489 -6.59 -24.65 24.19
N VAL A 490 -5.58 -25.15 24.88
CA VAL A 490 -5.20 -24.72 26.22
C VAL A 490 -3.76 -24.23 26.22
N SER A 491 -3.56 -23.05 26.78
CA SER A 491 -2.23 -22.45 26.97
C SER A 491 -1.42 -23.16 28.07
N LYS A 492 -0.12 -22.87 28.14
CA LYS A 492 0.75 -23.36 29.22
C LYS A 492 0.26 -23.01 30.63
N SER A 493 -0.49 -21.91 30.77
CA SER A 493 -1.07 -21.46 32.05
C SER A 493 -2.36 -22.21 32.45
N GLY A 494 -2.89 -23.08 31.59
CA GLY A 494 -4.20 -23.73 31.77
C GLY A 494 -5.38 -22.89 31.30
N LYS A 495 -5.17 -21.67 30.79
CA LYS A 495 -6.22 -20.84 30.18
C LYS A 495 -6.64 -21.40 28.83
N VAL A 496 -7.96 -21.51 28.61
CA VAL A 496 -8.58 -21.81 27.31
C VAL A 496 -8.37 -20.64 26.34
N LEU A 497 -7.78 -20.94 25.18
CA LEU A 497 -7.48 -19.98 24.11
C LEU A 497 -8.61 -19.92 23.08
N GLY A 498 -9.15 -21.06 22.70
CA GLY A 498 -10.22 -21.18 21.72
C GLY A 498 -10.73 -22.63 21.61
N SER A 499 -11.78 -22.82 20.82
CA SER A 499 -12.40 -24.13 20.62
C SER A 499 -12.78 -24.34 19.15
N THR A 500 -12.75 -25.59 18.71
CA THR A 500 -13.10 -25.98 17.34
C THR A 500 -14.62 -25.97 17.10
N ALA A 501 -15.03 -26.16 15.84
CA ALA A 501 -16.36 -26.68 15.53
C ALA A 501 -16.58 -28.05 16.20
N THR A 502 -17.83 -28.50 16.29
CA THR A 502 -18.16 -29.86 16.74
C THR A 502 -18.07 -30.81 15.55
N VAL A 503 -17.41 -31.95 15.70
CA VAL A 503 -17.32 -33.00 14.68
C VAL A 503 -18.19 -34.18 15.08
N ASP A 504 -18.99 -34.69 14.15
CA ASP A 504 -19.67 -35.98 14.30
C ASP A 504 -18.64 -37.10 14.08
N LEU A 505 -18.45 -37.96 15.07
CA LEU A 505 -17.38 -38.96 15.04
C LEU A 505 -17.64 -40.11 14.06
N ALA A 506 -18.90 -40.34 13.68
CA ALA A 506 -19.29 -41.41 12.76
C ALA A 506 -19.22 -40.98 11.30
N THR A 507 -19.61 -39.74 11.01
CA THR A 507 -19.69 -39.19 9.64
C THR A 507 -18.51 -38.29 9.29
N GLY A 508 -17.83 -37.72 10.29
CA GLY A 508 -16.81 -36.68 10.10
C GLY A 508 -17.40 -35.30 9.75
N GLU A 509 -18.73 -35.15 9.76
CA GLU A 509 -19.37 -33.87 9.46
C GLU A 509 -19.11 -32.83 10.56
N LEU A 510 -18.87 -31.58 10.14
CA LEU A 510 -18.64 -30.46 11.04
C LEU A 510 -19.95 -29.68 11.27
N HIS A 511 -20.27 -29.43 12.53
CA HIS A 511 -21.40 -28.63 12.96
C HIS A 511 -20.93 -27.38 13.75
N GLY A 512 -21.60 -26.26 13.54
CA GLY A 512 -21.21 -24.95 14.10
C GLY A 512 -20.18 -24.21 13.25
N ASN A 513 -19.98 -22.91 13.55
CA ASN A 513 -19.07 -22.07 12.75
C ASN A 513 -17.61 -22.38 13.12
N SER A 514 -16.81 -22.81 12.16
CA SER A 514 -15.36 -23.09 12.29
C SER A 514 -14.51 -21.86 12.62
N SER A 515 -15.11 -20.66 12.58
CA SER A 515 -14.41 -19.38 12.69
C SER A 515 -14.61 -18.63 14.02
N SER A 516 -15.38 -19.16 14.97
CA SER A 516 -15.69 -18.46 16.24
C SER A 516 -14.80 -18.91 17.40
N ILE A 517 -14.00 -17.98 17.96
CA ILE A 517 -13.31 -18.14 19.24
C ILE A 517 -14.39 -18.15 20.36
N TRP A 518 -14.69 -19.31 20.93
CA TRP A 518 -15.52 -19.39 22.14
C TRP A 518 -14.62 -19.36 23.37
N VAL A 519 -14.61 -18.24 24.10
CA VAL A 519 -13.96 -18.16 25.42
C VAL A 519 -14.93 -18.73 26.45
N MET A 520 -14.71 -19.97 26.85
CA MET A 520 -15.47 -20.59 27.94
C MET A 520 -15.01 -19.99 29.27
N LYS A 521 -15.92 -19.37 30.02
CA LYS A 521 -15.64 -18.95 31.40
C LYS A 521 -15.54 -20.20 32.27
N ALA A 522 -14.42 -20.37 32.98
CA ALA A 522 -14.28 -21.41 33.99
C ALA A 522 -15.33 -21.21 35.09
N ASN A 523 -16.08 -22.26 35.40
CA ASN A 523 -16.97 -22.28 36.57
C ASN A 523 -16.10 -22.43 37.83
N PRO A 524 -16.16 -21.50 38.80
CA PRO A 524 -15.47 -21.67 40.07
C PRO A 524 -16.34 -22.56 40.97
N SER A 525 -16.21 -23.88 40.85
CA SER A 525 -16.78 -24.81 41.82
C SER A 525 -15.75 -25.89 42.13
N GLY A 526 -14.96 -25.63 43.15
CA GLY A 526 -13.90 -26.53 43.64
C GLY A 526 -13.11 -25.88 44.76
N ALA A 527 -13.78 -25.51 45.85
CA ALA A 527 -13.12 -25.15 47.10
C ALA A 527 -13.57 -26.16 48.16
N GLU A 528 -12.64 -27.01 48.58
CA GLU A 528 -12.75 -27.84 49.78
C GLU A 528 -12.49 -27.01 51.06
N PRO A 529 -12.88 -27.53 52.24
CA PRO A 529 -13.41 -26.73 53.33
C PRO A 529 -12.37 -26.18 54.32
N SER A 530 -12.87 -25.24 55.10
CA SER A 530 -12.29 -24.42 56.17
C SER A 530 -11.70 -25.15 57.38
N ASP A 531 -10.72 -24.49 58.02
CA ASP A 531 -10.45 -24.55 59.46
C ASP A 531 -10.44 -23.12 60.06
N ASP A 532 -11.56 -22.76 60.70
CA ASP A 532 -11.77 -22.11 62.03
C ASP A 532 -10.99 -20.84 62.51
N PRO A 533 -11.38 -20.15 63.61
CA PRO A 533 -12.57 -19.31 63.84
C PRO A 533 -12.26 -17.88 64.35
N GLY A 534 -13.29 -17.01 64.41
CA GLY A 534 -13.54 -16.28 65.67
C GLY A 534 -13.87 -14.77 65.61
N SER A 535 -14.91 -14.43 66.39
CA SER A 535 -15.39 -13.10 66.85
C SER A 535 -16.22 -12.27 65.85
N GLU A 536 -17.55 -12.18 65.95
CA GLU A 536 -18.46 -11.62 66.99
C GLU A 536 -19.00 -10.22 66.60
N LYS A 537 -20.26 -10.13 66.13
CA LYS A 537 -21.42 -9.53 66.84
C LYS A 537 -22.64 -9.23 65.94
N LYS A 538 -23.80 -9.72 66.42
CA LYS A 538 -25.23 -9.28 66.33
C LYS A 538 -25.49 -7.92 65.62
N GLY A 539 -26.47 -7.75 64.72
CA GLY A 539 -27.93 -8.04 64.82
C GLY A 539 -28.58 -7.01 65.77
N ASP A 540 -29.58 -6.18 65.45
CA ASP A 540 -30.67 -6.14 64.47
C ASP A 540 -31.25 -4.69 64.50
N ASP A 541 -32.25 -4.41 63.64
CA ASP A 541 -33.33 -3.39 63.77
C ASP A 541 -33.39 -2.29 62.67
N GLY A 542 -34.13 -2.61 61.60
CA GLY A 542 -35.46 -2.02 61.36
C GLY A 542 -35.61 -0.60 60.76
N GLU A 543 -36.09 -0.58 59.50
CA GLU A 543 -37.00 0.39 58.84
C GLU A 543 -36.53 1.83 58.57
N GLU A 544 -36.39 2.20 57.28
CA GLU A 544 -37.26 3.16 56.55
C GLU A 544 -36.67 3.55 55.17
N GLU A 545 -37.57 3.61 54.20
CA GLU A 545 -37.66 4.43 52.98
C GLU A 545 -36.47 4.83 52.07
N GLU A 546 -36.78 4.67 50.77
CA GLU A 546 -36.42 5.47 49.58
C GLU A 546 -35.03 5.39 48.92
N ASP A 547 -35.13 5.14 47.61
CA ASP A 547 -34.30 5.57 46.49
C ASP A 547 -32.83 5.11 46.36
N ALA A 548 -32.59 4.16 45.46
CA ALA A 548 -32.09 4.46 44.11
C ALA A 548 -31.58 3.20 43.36
N SER A 549 -32.27 2.91 42.26
CA SER A 549 -31.85 2.28 41.01
C SER A 549 -30.82 1.14 41.03
N SER A 550 -31.33 -0.06 40.78
CA SER A 550 -30.65 -1.06 39.97
C SER A 550 -31.24 -1.09 38.56
N CYS A 551 -30.39 -1.52 37.63
CA CYS A 551 -30.75 -2.38 36.50
C CYS A 551 -31.35 -1.81 35.21
N THR A 552 -30.56 -2.07 34.16
CA THR A 552 -30.93 -2.76 32.90
C THR A 552 -31.66 -1.99 31.79
N LYS A 553 -30.92 -1.81 30.67
CA LYS A 553 -31.20 -2.20 29.25
C LYS A 553 -32.67 -2.39 28.84
N PRO A 554 -33.11 -2.05 27.59
CA PRO A 554 -32.46 -2.56 26.36
C PRO A 554 -32.56 -1.73 25.05
N SER A 555 -31.82 -2.25 24.06
CA SER A 555 -31.88 -2.16 22.58
C SER A 555 -33.27 -2.60 22.04
N MET A 556 -33.83 -2.27 20.87
CA MET A 556 -33.48 -1.53 19.64
C MET A 556 -34.80 -1.32 18.85
N SER A 557 -34.85 -0.27 18.04
CA SER A 557 -35.58 -0.17 16.75
C SER A 557 -37.12 -0.14 16.75
N SER A 558 -37.69 0.98 16.27
CA SER A 558 -38.60 1.03 15.11
C SER A 558 -39.53 2.26 15.16
N MET A 559 -39.75 2.85 13.98
CA MET A 559 -40.88 3.72 13.61
C MET A 559 -41.00 5.11 14.23
N PHE A 560 -40.30 6.05 13.60
CA PHE A 560 -40.69 7.46 13.56
C PHE A 560 -41.88 7.62 12.60
N ALA A 561 -43.10 7.42 13.10
CA ALA A 561 -44.33 7.83 12.44
C ALA A 561 -45.40 8.15 13.49
N LEU A 562 -45.68 9.46 13.59
CA LEU A 562 -47.01 10.03 13.69
C LEU A 562 -47.90 9.60 14.87
N LEU A 563 -47.95 10.43 15.93
CA LEU A 563 -49.19 10.84 16.61
C LEU A 563 -48.88 11.77 17.80
N LEU A 564 -49.21 13.05 17.67
CA LEU A 564 -49.74 13.86 18.77
C LEU A 564 -50.42 15.11 18.21
N ALA A 565 -51.70 14.94 17.91
CA ALA A 565 -52.70 16.00 18.02
C ALA A 565 -53.79 15.45 18.92
N ILE A 566 -54.15 16.19 19.98
CA ILE A 566 -55.50 16.48 20.47
C ILE A 566 -55.34 17.48 21.63
N ALA A 567 -55.79 18.71 21.39
CA ALA A 567 -56.55 19.51 22.34
C ALA A 567 -57.27 20.63 21.56
N PHE A 568 -58.59 20.45 21.39
CA PHE A 568 -59.71 21.43 21.39
C PHE A 568 -59.42 22.93 21.16
N HIS A 569 -60.22 23.75 20.46
CA HIS A 569 -61.40 23.65 19.60
C HIS A 569 -61.67 25.09 19.05
N THR A 570 -62.37 25.18 17.90
CA THR A 570 -63.23 26.29 17.40
C THR A 570 -62.68 27.56 16.68
N ASN A 571 -63.11 27.65 15.41
CA ASN A 571 -63.72 28.78 14.67
C ASN A 571 -62.89 29.91 14.03
N ALA A 572 -62.72 29.76 12.71
CA ALA A 572 -63.12 30.62 11.56
C ALA A 572 -62.96 32.17 11.56
N PRO A 573 -62.73 32.79 10.38
CA PRO A 573 -62.11 34.11 10.21
C PRO A 573 -63.09 35.24 9.82
N LYS A 574 -62.67 36.52 9.97
CA LYS A 574 -63.15 37.74 9.25
C LYS A 574 -62.47 39.03 9.79
N THR A 575 -61.65 39.71 9.00
CA THR A 575 -61.83 41.01 8.28
C THR A 575 -61.63 42.32 9.10
N GLU A 576 -60.81 43.19 8.50
CA GLU A 576 -60.89 44.66 8.34
C GLU A 576 -60.75 45.63 9.55
N ASP A 577 -59.76 46.51 9.37
CA ASP A 577 -59.81 47.98 9.43
C ASP A 577 -59.46 48.82 10.69
N GLN A 578 -58.70 49.88 10.34
CA GLN A 578 -58.57 51.23 10.93
C GLN A 578 -57.71 51.40 12.19
N GLN A 579 -56.54 52.07 12.09
CA GLN A 579 -56.27 53.51 11.97
C GLN A 579 -56.39 54.31 13.28
N GLU A 580 -55.30 55.06 13.53
CA GLU A 580 -55.24 56.37 14.17
C GLU A 580 -55.15 56.53 15.70
N ASN A 581 -53.95 56.98 16.07
CA ASN A 581 -53.65 58.27 16.70
C ASN A 581 -53.68 58.45 18.22
N ARG A 582 -52.54 59.03 18.64
CA ARG A 582 -52.29 59.98 19.74
C ARG A 582 -52.24 59.42 21.16
N ALA A 583 -51.41 59.92 22.06
CA ALA A 583 -50.14 60.66 22.05
C ALA A 583 -49.91 61.07 23.52
N ILE A 584 -48.64 61.11 23.95
CA ILE A 584 -48.09 62.05 24.95
C ILE A 584 -48.47 61.83 26.43
N LYS A 585 -47.53 61.30 27.23
CA LYS A 585 -46.75 62.08 28.24
C LYS A 585 -45.68 61.26 28.97
N LYS A 586 -44.44 61.76 28.85
CA LYS A 586 -43.30 61.72 29.80
C LYS A 586 -43.75 61.92 31.26
N GLU A 587 -43.09 61.49 32.34
CA GLU A 587 -41.71 61.06 32.60
C GLU A 587 -41.66 60.44 34.02
N GLU A 588 -40.65 59.60 34.28
CA GLU A 588 -39.93 59.43 35.56
C GLU A 588 -40.61 58.77 36.79
N ASN A 589 -40.21 57.53 37.12
CA ASN A 589 -39.23 57.27 38.18
C ASN A 589 -38.87 55.77 38.33
N LYS A 590 -37.55 55.51 38.34
CA LYS A 590 -36.77 54.36 38.88
C LYS A 590 -37.48 53.04 39.25
N SER A 591 -37.04 51.93 38.63
CA SER A 591 -36.08 50.98 39.25
C SER A 591 -35.91 49.70 38.41
N ASP A 592 -34.65 49.36 38.13
CA ASP A 592 -34.05 48.03 37.97
C ASP A 592 -34.92 46.82 37.55
N GLU A 593 -34.70 46.34 36.32
CA GLU A 593 -34.32 44.94 36.01
C GLU A 593 -34.11 44.80 34.49
N SER A 594 -32.89 45.08 34.00
CA SER A 594 -32.53 44.67 32.63
C SER A 594 -32.20 43.18 32.65
N THR A 595 -33.19 42.37 32.29
CA THR A 595 -33.02 40.98 31.88
C THR A 595 -31.86 40.87 30.90
N SER A 596 -30.87 40.03 31.22
CA SER A 596 -29.76 39.72 30.34
C SER A 596 -30.26 39.10 29.03
N ALA A 597 -30.18 39.86 27.94
CA ALA A 597 -30.29 39.29 26.61
C ALA A 597 -29.09 38.36 26.42
N LYS A 598 -29.33 37.04 26.48
CA LYS A 598 -28.34 35.99 26.24
C LYS A 598 -27.59 36.32 24.94
N GLU A 599 -26.28 36.45 25.03
CA GLU A 599 -25.45 36.52 23.83
C GLU A 599 -25.72 35.30 22.94
N PRO A 600 -25.94 35.50 21.64
CA PRO A 600 -26.14 34.38 20.73
C PRO A 600 -24.88 33.50 20.71
N GLY A 601 -25.10 32.19 20.75
CA GLY A 601 -24.01 31.21 20.86
C GLY A 601 -23.01 31.29 19.70
N PRO A 602 -21.81 30.67 19.85
CA PRO A 602 -20.73 30.76 18.86
C PRO A 602 -21.12 30.29 17.45
N LEU A 603 -22.08 29.37 17.34
CA LEU A 603 -22.62 28.90 16.06
C LEU A 603 -23.50 29.96 15.39
N ALA A 604 -24.27 30.72 16.16
CA ALA A 604 -25.11 31.81 15.63
C ALA A 604 -24.25 32.98 15.14
N ARG A 605 -23.16 33.32 15.86
CA ARG A 605 -22.15 34.29 15.38
C ARG A 605 -21.47 33.82 14.09
N ARG A 606 -21.13 32.53 13.98
CA ARG A 606 -20.54 31.97 12.75
C ARG A 606 -21.50 31.93 11.57
N LEU A 607 -22.78 31.68 11.83
CA LEU A 607 -23.83 31.76 10.80
C LEU A 607 -24.02 33.21 10.34
N GLU A 608 -24.00 34.17 11.27
CA GLU A 608 -24.05 35.61 10.97
C GLU A 608 -22.86 36.05 10.10
N GLU A 609 -21.64 35.67 10.46
CA GLU A 609 -20.41 35.94 9.68
C GLU A 609 -20.44 35.31 8.28
N ALA A 610 -20.88 34.05 8.17
CA ALA A 610 -21.00 33.36 6.88
C ALA A 610 -22.08 33.98 5.99
N THR A 611 -23.18 34.48 6.58
CA THR A 611 -24.22 35.21 5.83
C THR A 611 -23.78 36.61 5.41
N GLU A 612 -22.99 37.31 6.24
CA GLU A 612 -22.35 38.58 5.85
C GLU A 612 -21.43 38.36 4.63
N GLU A 613 -20.58 37.33 4.67
CA GLU A 613 -19.65 37.02 3.57
C GLU A 613 -20.38 36.66 2.26
N ALA A 614 -21.48 35.91 2.35
CA ALA A 614 -22.34 35.58 1.21
C ALA A 614 -23.07 36.81 0.63
N LEU A 615 -23.43 37.79 1.47
CA LEU A 615 -24.07 39.04 1.05
C LEU A 615 -23.12 40.00 0.34
N PHE A 616 -21.85 40.08 0.76
CA PHE A 616 -20.84 40.93 0.13
C PHE A 616 -20.31 40.36 -1.20
N THR A 617 -20.35 39.03 -1.37
CA THR A 617 -19.82 38.36 -2.56
C THR A 617 -20.90 37.95 -3.59
N GLY A 618 -22.15 37.73 -3.15
CA GLY A 618 -23.18 37.05 -3.94
C GLY A 618 -24.10 37.89 -4.83
N GLY A 619 -23.94 39.21 -4.91
CA GLY A 619 -24.81 40.07 -5.75
C GLY A 619 -26.32 39.92 -5.44
N ARG A 620 -27.20 40.21 -6.42
CA ARG A 620 -28.68 40.18 -6.24
C ARG A 620 -29.23 38.86 -5.67
N ALA A 621 -28.56 37.74 -5.91
CA ALA A 621 -28.95 36.43 -5.40
C ALA A 621 -28.73 36.28 -3.88
N GLY A 622 -27.66 36.89 -3.34
CA GLY A 622 -27.40 36.91 -1.90
C GLY A 622 -28.47 37.70 -1.12
N ARG A 623 -29.04 38.75 -1.73
CA ARG A 623 -30.13 39.54 -1.11
C ARG A 623 -31.44 38.76 -1.03
N GLN A 624 -31.81 38.01 -2.08
CA GLN A 624 -33.01 37.15 -2.05
C GLN A 624 -32.89 36.03 -1.01
N ALA A 625 -31.71 35.41 -0.89
CA ALA A 625 -31.48 34.35 0.09
C ALA A 625 -31.65 34.81 1.54
N VAL A 626 -31.39 36.10 1.83
CA VAL A 626 -31.55 36.68 3.18
C VAL A 626 -32.98 37.17 3.42
N GLU A 627 -33.71 37.57 2.38
CA GLU A 627 -35.16 37.86 2.49
C GLU A 627 -36.00 36.59 2.69
N ASP A 628 -35.63 35.49 2.04
CA ASP A 628 -36.32 34.20 2.18
C ASP A 628 -36.00 33.48 3.50
N ALA A 629 -34.90 33.84 4.16
CA ALA A 629 -34.40 33.20 5.38
C ALA A 629 -34.91 33.86 6.68
N GLY A 630 -36.15 34.32 6.75
CA GLY A 630 -36.90 34.53 8.01
C GLY A 630 -36.22 35.23 9.20
N PHE A 631 -35.23 36.10 8.99
CA PHE A 631 -34.47 36.76 10.06
C PHE A 631 -35.29 37.85 10.79
N SER A 632 -34.96 38.14 12.04
CA SER A 632 -35.58 39.24 12.81
C SER A 632 -35.27 40.60 12.16
N GLU A 633 -36.29 41.46 12.02
CA GLU A 633 -36.19 42.76 11.34
C GLU A 633 -35.10 43.71 11.89
N GLU A 634 -34.78 43.65 13.19
CA GLU A 634 -33.70 44.46 13.78
C GLU A 634 -32.31 44.10 13.23
N LEU A 635 -32.09 42.81 12.95
CA LEU A 635 -30.81 42.31 12.43
C LEU A 635 -30.67 42.68 10.94
N LYS A 636 -31.79 42.62 10.21
CA LYS A 636 -31.89 43.07 8.81
C LYS A 636 -31.54 44.55 8.66
N GLN A 637 -32.06 45.42 9.53
CA GLN A 637 -31.73 46.85 9.51
C GLN A 637 -30.27 47.15 9.85
N ARG A 638 -29.67 46.43 10.81
CA ARG A 638 -28.24 46.58 11.13
C ARG A 638 -27.33 46.21 9.97
N LEU A 639 -27.65 45.11 9.28
CA LEU A 639 -26.90 44.65 8.11
C LEU A 639 -26.99 45.66 6.97
N PHE A 640 -28.18 46.21 6.69
CA PHE A 640 -28.34 47.23 5.64
C PHE A 640 -27.59 48.54 5.96
N ASN A 641 -27.62 49.00 7.21
CA ASN A 641 -26.86 50.20 7.59
C ASN A 641 -25.35 49.99 7.47
N ARG A 642 -24.83 48.80 7.80
CA ARG A 642 -23.40 48.47 7.59
C ARG A 642 -23.03 48.39 6.12
N ILE A 643 -23.92 47.93 5.25
CA ILE A 643 -23.71 47.94 3.79
C ILE A 643 -23.62 49.38 3.28
N ALA A 644 -24.49 50.28 3.77
CA ALA A 644 -24.43 51.68 3.42
C ALA A 644 -23.10 52.33 3.86
N ASP A 645 -22.64 52.04 5.07
CA ASP A 645 -21.36 52.54 5.59
C ASP A 645 -20.14 51.99 4.82
N ALA A 646 -20.18 50.72 4.42
CA ALA A 646 -19.13 50.09 3.65
C ALA A 646 -19.07 50.65 2.21
N ASN A 647 -20.23 50.84 1.57
CA ASN A 647 -20.30 51.48 0.25
C ASN A 647 -19.81 52.92 0.31
N PHE A 648 -20.20 53.69 1.33
CA PHE A 648 -19.74 55.07 1.52
C PHE A 648 -18.22 55.17 1.68
N LYS A 649 -17.59 54.22 2.39
CA LYS A 649 -16.12 54.16 2.53
C LYS A 649 -15.42 53.76 1.23
N SER A 650 -16.00 52.85 0.47
CA SER A 650 -15.48 52.43 -0.83
C SER A 650 -15.53 53.57 -1.84
N GLU A 651 -16.65 54.28 -1.92
CA GLU A 651 -16.86 55.41 -2.83
C GLU A 651 -15.96 56.61 -2.51
N ASN A 652 -15.59 56.81 -1.24
CA ASN A 652 -14.77 57.93 -0.78
C ASN A 652 -13.36 57.51 -0.32
N ALA A 653 -12.83 56.40 -0.84
CA ALA A 653 -11.58 55.80 -0.37
C ALA A 653 -10.36 56.74 -0.47
N SER A 654 -10.27 57.57 -1.52
CA SER A 654 -9.18 58.55 -1.69
C SER A 654 -9.20 59.66 -0.64
N ALA A 655 -10.39 60.16 -0.27
CA ALA A 655 -10.55 61.18 0.77
C ALA A 655 -10.16 60.64 2.16
N PHE A 656 -10.45 59.36 2.44
CA PHE A 656 -10.00 58.71 3.67
C PHE A 656 -8.48 58.45 3.68
N ALA A 657 -7.89 58.13 2.53
CA ALA A 657 -6.44 57.98 2.38
C ALA A 657 -5.71 59.32 2.61
N GLU A 658 -6.25 60.43 2.10
CA GLU A 658 -5.69 61.76 2.33
C GLU A 658 -5.81 62.20 3.80
N ALA A 659 -6.98 61.99 4.42
CA ALA A 659 -7.24 62.34 5.82
C ALA A 659 -6.37 61.54 6.81
N SER A 660 -5.86 60.38 6.40
CA SER A 660 -5.01 59.51 7.23
C SER A 660 -3.51 59.78 7.06
N LEU A 661 -3.10 60.70 6.18
CA LEU A 661 -1.70 61.07 6.01
C LEU A 661 -1.21 62.07 7.07
N THR A 662 0.04 61.88 7.51
CA THR A 662 0.68 62.75 8.51
C THR A 662 1.32 63.99 7.85
N PRO A 663 1.46 65.13 8.57
CA PRO A 663 1.99 66.37 8.02
C PRO A 663 3.44 66.30 7.51
N THR A 664 4.18 65.25 7.87
CA THR A 664 5.56 64.98 7.44
C THR A 664 5.64 64.14 6.16
N ALA A 665 4.53 63.66 5.62
CA ALA A 665 4.50 62.89 4.38
C ALA A 665 5.00 63.75 3.20
N GLY A 666 5.98 63.22 2.46
CA GLY A 666 6.60 63.89 1.32
C GLY A 666 5.62 64.14 0.17
N GLU A 667 5.93 65.14 -0.65
CA GLU A 667 5.02 65.66 -1.69
C GLU A 667 4.54 64.56 -2.66
N GLY A 668 5.43 63.68 -3.13
CA GLY A 668 5.05 62.56 -3.99
C GLY A 668 4.10 61.55 -3.34
N THR A 669 4.24 61.30 -2.04
CA THR A 669 3.34 60.38 -1.31
C THR A 669 1.95 60.97 -1.14
N ARG A 670 1.86 62.30 -0.98
CA ARG A 670 0.57 63.00 -0.96
C ARG A 670 -0.09 62.97 -2.33
N TYR A 671 0.68 63.22 -3.39
CA TYR A 671 0.17 63.16 -4.77
C TYR A 671 -0.39 61.78 -5.13
N ILE A 672 0.27 60.70 -4.69
CA ILE A 672 -0.19 59.33 -4.93
C ILE A 672 -1.45 59.02 -4.12
N ALA A 673 -1.55 59.50 -2.88
CA ALA A 673 -2.73 59.27 -2.04
C ALA A 673 -3.95 60.08 -2.48
N SER A 674 -3.74 61.27 -3.05
CA SER A 674 -4.79 62.09 -3.67
C SER A 674 -5.07 61.73 -5.12
N ALA A 675 -4.31 60.79 -5.71
CA ALA A 675 -4.52 60.39 -7.09
C ALA A 675 -5.87 59.68 -7.23
N GLN A 676 -6.57 59.98 -8.32
CA GLN A 676 -7.84 59.32 -8.62
C GLN A 676 -7.58 57.83 -8.90
N ALA A 677 -8.44 56.96 -8.36
CA ALA A 677 -8.34 55.53 -8.61
C ALA A 677 -8.44 55.25 -10.12
N TRP A 678 -7.52 54.43 -10.65
CA TRP A 678 -7.44 54.10 -12.06
C TRP A 678 -8.76 53.47 -12.56
N THR A 679 -9.43 54.13 -13.50
CA THR A 679 -10.74 53.70 -14.03
C THR A 679 -10.66 52.80 -15.26
N GLY A 680 -9.46 52.51 -15.77
CA GLY A 680 -9.23 51.70 -16.97
C GLY A 680 -8.75 52.50 -18.17
N GLU A 681 -8.90 53.83 -18.15
CA GLU A 681 -8.46 54.74 -19.21
C GLU A 681 -7.40 55.71 -18.67
N GLU A 682 -6.28 55.89 -19.38
CA GLU A 682 -5.21 56.81 -18.97
C GLU A 682 -5.61 58.26 -19.25
N ASN A 683 -5.50 59.14 -18.26
CA ASN A 683 -5.74 60.56 -18.44
C ASN A 683 -4.56 61.20 -19.22
N PRO A 684 -4.81 62.00 -20.28
CA PRO A 684 -3.77 62.70 -21.05
C PRO A 684 -2.79 63.53 -20.20
N THR A 685 -3.21 64.01 -19.03
CA THR A 685 -2.31 64.75 -18.12
C THR A 685 -1.27 63.87 -17.45
N ASP A 686 -1.64 62.64 -17.04
CA ASP A 686 -0.73 61.70 -16.38
C ASP A 686 0.25 61.08 -17.37
N THR A 687 -0.19 60.84 -18.61
CA THR A 687 0.70 60.43 -19.70
C THR A 687 1.72 61.51 -20.04
N ALA A 688 1.31 62.78 -20.10
CA ALA A 688 2.25 63.89 -20.30
C ALA A 688 3.27 64.04 -19.16
N LEU A 689 2.83 63.84 -17.90
CA LEU A 689 3.71 63.91 -16.73
C LEU A 689 4.74 62.76 -16.75
N ARG A 690 4.31 61.56 -17.12
CA ARG A 690 5.20 60.39 -17.27
C ARG A 690 6.20 60.57 -18.39
N MET A 691 5.77 61.13 -19.53
CA MET A 691 6.68 61.47 -20.63
C MET A 691 7.72 62.54 -20.26
N LEU A 692 7.36 63.49 -19.37
CA LEU A 692 8.28 64.51 -18.85
C LEU A 692 9.27 63.95 -17.82
N GLU A 693 8.85 62.99 -17.00
CA GLU A 693 9.76 62.28 -16.07
C GLU A 693 10.71 61.35 -16.83
N ASP A 694 10.21 60.59 -17.80
CA ASP A 694 11.02 59.68 -18.63
C ASP A 694 12.03 60.44 -19.52
N ALA A 695 11.75 61.70 -19.85
CA ALA A 695 12.68 62.57 -20.59
C ALA A 695 13.94 62.94 -19.76
N ARG A 696 13.92 62.80 -18.43
CA ARG A 696 15.07 63.08 -17.57
C ARG A 696 15.83 61.79 -17.26
N LYS A 697 16.98 61.61 -17.90
CA LYS A 697 17.85 60.45 -17.68
C LYS A 697 18.28 60.36 -16.20
N PRO A 698 18.04 59.24 -15.50
CA PRO A 698 18.42 59.12 -14.11
C PRO A 698 19.95 59.15 -13.94
N LEU A 699 20.43 59.83 -12.89
CA LEU A 699 21.86 60.01 -12.62
C LEU A 699 22.60 58.66 -12.55
N ALA A 700 23.82 58.66 -13.10
CA ALA A 700 24.68 57.47 -13.19
C ALA A 700 24.96 56.88 -11.79
N PRO A 701 25.04 55.54 -11.66
CA PRO A 701 25.09 54.84 -10.37
C PRO A 701 26.20 55.31 -9.41
N GLY A 702 27.32 55.85 -9.93
CA GLY A 702 28.44 56.33 -9.11
C GLY A 702 28.21 57.69 -8.43
N LEU A 703 27.24 58.49 -8.88
CA LEU A 703 26.89 59.79 -8.30
C LEU A 703 25.71 59.72 -7.32
N ARG A 704 25.15 58.52 -7.13
CA ARG A 704 24.15 58.26 -6.08
C ARG A 704 24.91 58.05 -4.78
N GLY A 705 24.97 59.09 -3.94
CA GLY A 705 25.69 59.06 -2.66
C GLY A 705 25.36 57.81 -1.84
N LYS A 706 26.40 57.08 -1.43
CA LYS A 706 26.25 55.87 -0.61
C LYS A 706 26.01 56.28 0.85
N PHE A 707 24.80 56.05 1.36
CA PHE A 707 24.54 56.09 2.80
C PHE A 707 25.20 54.86 3.45
N GLN A 708 26.27 55.07 4.22
CA GLN A 708 26.92 54.02 5.02
C GLN A 708 26.29 53.99 6.42
N THR A 709 25.65 52.88 6.77
CA THR A 709 25.29 52.57 8.16
C THR A 709 26.53 52.08 8.93
N PRO A 710 26.67 52.41 10.23
CA PRO A 710 27.84 52.01 11.00
C PRO A 710 27.91 50.48 11.13
N PRO A 711 29.11 49.88 11.05
CA PRO A 711 29.26 48.43 11.04
C PRO A 711 28.95 47.86 12.44
N VAL A 712 27.99 46.94 12.50
CA VAL A 712 27.68 46.16 13.70
C VAL A 712 28.48 44.86 13.67
N ASP A 713 29.30 44.65 14.70
CA ASP A 713 30.15 43.45 14.87
C ASP A 713 29.28 42.20 15.13
N MET A 714 29.33 41.23 14.20
CA MET A 714 28.50 40.01 14.18
C MET A 714 29.08 38.84 15.00
N ARG A 715 30.05 39.09 15.89
CA ARG A 715 30.59 38.05 16.78
C ARG A 715 29.60 37.72 17.91
N LEU A 716 29.16 36.46 17.99
CA LEU A 716 28.31 35.95 19.08
C LEU A 716 29.02 36.12 20.43
N LYS A 717 28.61 37.11 21.24
CA LYS A 717 29.05 37.23 22.65
C LYS A 717 28.23 36.28 23.52
N ARG A 718 28.90 35.40 24.25
CA ARG A 718 28.30 34.59 25.33
C ARG A 718 27.65 35.51 26.36
N GLN A 719 26.38 35.26 26.67
CA GLN A 719 25.65 35.97 27.72
C GLN A 719 26.28 35.68 29.10
N PRO A 720 26.44 36.69 29.98
CA PRO A 720 27.00 36.50 31.31
C PRO A 720 26.05 35.67 32.19
N LYS A 721 26.63 34.82 33.05
CA LYS A 721 25.86 34.01 34.02
C LYS A 721 25.21 34.94 35.05
N ARG A 722 23.88 35.00 35.05
CA ARG A 722 23.08 35.80 36.01
C ARG A 722 23.06 35.17 37.40
N SER A 723 23.13 36.02 38.41
CA SER A 723 23.09 35.66 39.84
C SER A 723 21.75 35.06 40.24
N ALA A 724 21.76 34.15 41.23
CA ALA A 724 20.54 33.53 41.77
C ALA A 724 19.55 34.58 42.32
N GLY A 725 20.04 35.68 42.91
CA GLY A 725 19.17 36.76 43.40
C GLY A 725 18.41 37.49 42.29
N GLU A 726 19.03 37.64 41.13
CA GLU A 726 18.43 38.29 39.95
C GLU A 726 17.35 37.42 39.29
N LYS A 727 17.53 36.09 39.37
CA LYS A 727 16.53 35.11 38.93
C LYS A 727 15.32 35.08 39.88
N VAL A 728 15.57 35.19 41.19
CA VAL A 728 14.50 35.24 42.20
C VAL A 728 13.71 36.54 42.11
N ALA A 729 14.36 37.69 41.91
CA ALA A 729 13.67 38.97 41.71
C ALA A 729 12.73 38.92 40.51
N LYS A 730 13.21 38.40 39.37
CA LYS A 730 12.41 38.27 38.15
C LYS A 730 11.29 37.23 38.25
N ALA A 731 11.47 36.20 39.06
CA ALA A 731 10.42 35.25 39.38
C ALA A 731 9.37 35.87 40.30
N ARG A 732 9.80 36.70 41.27
CA ARG A 732 8.91 37.44 42.18
C ARG A 732 8.05 38.43 41.41
N ASP A 733 8.64 39.18 40.46
CA ASP A 733 7.92 40.11 39.58
C ASP A 733 6.85 39.41 38.74
N LYS A 734 7.15 38.21 38.24
CA LYS A 734 6.20 37.36 37.49
C LYS A 734 5.08 36.78 38.35
N VAL A 735 5.35 36.53 39.63
CA VAL A 735 4.33 36.04 40.57
C VAL A 735 3.40 37.18 40.99
N THR A 736 3.89 38.40 41.19
CA THR A 736 3.03 39.59 41.38
C THR A 736 2.12 39.87 40.19
N THR A 737 2.54 39.54 38.96
CA THR A 737 1.68 39.68 37.77
C THR A 737 0.60 38.61 37.68
N TYR A 738 0.81 37.44 38.29
CA TYR A 738 -0.17 36.34 38.29
C TYR A 738 -1.19 36.45 39.45
N VAL A 739 -0.77 36.97 40.61
CA VAL A 739 -1.66 37.19 41.76
C VAL A 739 -2.69 38.31 41.47
N GLY A 740 -2.43 39.21 40.52
CA GLY A 740 -3.37 40.24 40.08
C GLY A 740 -4.46 39.79 39.10
N MET A 741 -4.49 38.52 38.66
CA MET A 741 -5.50 37.99 37.72
C MET A 741 -6.58 37.12 38.38
N GLY A 742 -6.49 36.86 39.70
CA GLY A 742 -7.53 36.18 40.48
C GLY A 742 -8.54 37.19 41.04
N GLY A 743 -9.80 37.08 40.62
CA GLY A 743 -10.84 38.07 40.88
C GLY A 743 -11.00 38.47 42.34
N GLN A 744 -10.81 39.76 42.61
CA GLN A 744 -11.54 40.56 43.59
C GLN A 744 -11.21 42.04 43.32
N GLN A 745 -12.24 42.88 43.19
CA GLN A 745 -12.09 44.32 43.02
C GLN A 745 -11.35 44.94 44.21
N PRO A 746 -10.29 45.74 44.01
CA PRO A 746 -9.89 46.72 45.02
C PRO A 746 -10.77 47.97 44.84
N LYS A 747 -11.65 48.19 45.81
CA LYS A 747 -12.30 49.49 46.03
C LYS A 747 -11.27 50.51 46.53
N ASN A 748 -11.43 51.75 46.06
CA ASN A 748 -10.84 53.01 46.49
C ASN A 748 -9.42 53.35 46.01
N GLY A 749 -9.33 54.33 45.08
CA GLY A 749 -8.22 55.28 45.07
C GLY A 749 -7.60 55.70 43.73
N MET A 750 -8.04 55.21 42.57
CA MET A 750 -7.44 55.61 41.28
C MET A 750 -8.25 56.72 40.59
N SER A 751 -7.55 57.76 40.14
CA SER A 751 -8.14 58.87 39.37
C SER A 751 -8.63 58.40 37.99
N GLU A 752 -9.60 59.12 37.38
CA GLU A 752 -10.15 58.72 36.07
C GLU A 752 -9.08 58.64 34.98
N ASP A 753 -8.09 59.54 35.01
CA ASP A 753 -6.97 59.58 34.06
C ASP A 753 -6.05 58.34 34.19
N GLU A 754 -5.84 57.85 35.42
CA GLU A 754 -5.06 56.61 35.66
C GLU A 754 -5.86 55.37 35.26
N ARG A 755 -7.20 55.41 35.36
CA ARG A 755 -8.11 54.35 34.92
C ARG A 755 -8.22 54.26 33.39
N GLU A 756 -8.02 55.37 32.70
CA GLU A 756 -7.93 55.41 31.24
C GLU A 756 -6.54 55.02 30.74
N ALA A 757 -5.46 55.43 31.41
CA ALA A 757 -4.12 54.96 31.11
C ALA A 757 -4.00 53.43 31.29
N TRP A 758 -4.58 52.89 32.37
CA TRP A 758 -4.64 51.45 32.61
C TRP A 758 -5.49 50.71 31.55
N ARG A 759 -6.62 51.28 31.15
CA ARG A 759 -7.44 50.72 30.06
C ARG A 759 -6.74 50.82 28.71
N LYS A 760 -5.96 51.86 28.46
CA LYS A 760 -5.17 52.05 27.24
C LYS A 760 -4.00 51.07 27.17
N GLU A 761 -3.31 50.83 28.28
CA GLU A 761 -2.25 49.81 28.35
C GLU A 761 -2.80 48.39 28.20
N LEU A 762 -4.02 48.12 28.71
CA LEU A 762 -4.76 46.88 28.42
C LEU A 762 -5.20 46.79 26.95
N ARG A 763 -5.67 47.89 26.35
CA ARG A 763 -6.07 47.94 24.94
C ARG A 763 -4.87 47.71 24.01
N GLU A 764 -3.73 48.34 24.28
CA GLU A 764 -2.49 48.18 23.52
C GLU A 764 -1.88 46.77 23.68
N ARG A 765 -2.10 46.10 24.82
CA ARG A 765 -1.68 44.69 25.02
C ARG A 765 -2.62 43.66 24.39
N PHE A 766 -3.87 44.04 24.09
CA PHE A 766 -4.88 43.19 23.44
C PHE A 766 -5.28 43.68 22.04
N GLU A 767 -4.56 44.67 21.48
CA GLU A 767 -4.64 44.99 20.05
C GLU A 767 -4.06 43.81 19.25
N PRO A 768 -4.68 43.41 18.13
CA PRO A 768 -4.29 42.24 17.37
C PRO A 768 -3.05 42.54 16.51
N THR A 769 -1.94 42.88 17.14
CA THR A 769 -0.61 42.68 16.56
C THR A 769 0.03 41.50 17.28
N ALA A 770 0.03 40.36 16.59
CA ALA A 770 0.59 39.07 17.01
C ALA A 770 -0.23 38.25 18.02
N ARG A 771 -1.41 37.79 17.61
CA ARG A 771 -1.91 36.39 17.78
C ARG A 771 -3.33 36.26 17.21
N ALA A 772 -3.43 36.24 15.89
CA ALA A 772 -4.54 35.59 15.19
C ALA A 772 -3.89 34.67 14.14
N MET A 773 -3.96 33.35 14.36
CA MET A 773 -3.64 32.39 13.32
C MET A 773 -4.80 32.46 12.31
N PRO A 774 -4.55 32.76 11.02
CA PRO A 774 -5.62 32.71 10.03
C PRO A 774 -5.99 31.25 9.76
N ASN A 775 -7.25 30.89 10.00
CA ASN A 775 -7.77 29.52 9.85
C ASN A 775 -8.14 29.16 8.39
N THR A 776 -7.65 29.90 7.39
CA THR A 776 -7.88 29.63 5.96
C THR A 776 -6.55 29.54 5.20
N ILE A 777 -6.46 28.56 4.30
CA ILE A 777 -5.24 28.24 3.52
C ILE A 777 -4.77 29.43 2.66
N THR A 778 -5.71 30.23 2.16
CA THR A 778 -5.46 31.48 1.43
C THR A 778 -4.89 32.59 2.32
N GLY A 779 -5.34 32.70 3.57
CA GLY A 779 -4.79 33.67 4.54
C GLY A 779 -3.35 33.35 4.96
N LEU A 780 -3.02 32.07 5.11
CA LEU A 780 -1.62 31.62 5.32
C LEU A 780 -0.73 31.92 4.11
N ALA A 781 -1.24 31.76 2.90
CA ALA A 781 -0.50 32.07 1.67
C ALA A 781 -0.23 33.57 1.51
N ALA A 782 -1.20 34.44 1.82
CA ALA A 782 -1.02 35.88 1.81
C ALA A 782 -0.01 36.35 2.86
N LEU A 783 -0.05 35.78 4.07
CA LEU A 783 0.87 36.11 5.16
C LEU A 783 2.29 35.58 4.90
N ALA A 784 2.41 34.44 4.21
CA ALA A 784 3.68 33.93 3.72
C ALA A 784 4.27 34.85 2.64
N ASN A 785 3.45 35.29 1.67
CA ASN A 785 3.88 36.22 0.62
C ASN A 785 4.30 37.57 1.20
N GLU A 786 3.55 38.13 2.13
CA GLU A 786 3.88 39.39 2.81
C GLU A 786 5.20 39.27 3.61
N ARG A 787 5.44 38.12 4.25
CA ARG A 787 6.72 37.86 4.95
C ARG A 787 7.88 37.70 3.98
N ILE A 788 7.67 37.08 2.83
CA ILE A 788 8.68 36.91 1.78
C ILE A 788 9.03 38.27 1.17
N GLU A 789 8.04 39.09 0.82
CA GLU A 789 8.27 40.46 0.30
C GLU A 789 8.98 41.35 1.33
N ASN A 790 8.57 41.28 2.61
CA ASN A 790 9.26 42.00 3.68
C ASN A 790 10.69 41.51 3.90
N ALA A 791 11.00 40.24 3.64
CA ALA A 791 12.35 39.69 3.73
C ALA A 791 13.21 40.03 2.48
N ILE A 792 12.59 40.15 1.30
CA ILE A 792 13.19 40.67 0.06
C ILE A 792 13.54 42.15 0.22
N ALA A 793 12.63 42.96 0.75
CA ALA A 793 12.84 44.39 1.04
C ALA A 793 13.96 44.60 2.08
N ARG A 794 14.08 43.70 3.06
CA ARG A 794 15.18 43.67 4.04
C ARG A 794 16.52 43.17 3.47
N GLY A 795 16.57 42.81 2.19
CA GLY A 795 17.80 42.37 1.50
C GLY A 795 18.29 40.98 1.89
N GLN A 796 17.48 40.19 2.62
CA GLN A 796 17.85 38.84 3.09
C GLN A 796 18.02 37.84 1.93
N PHE A 797 17.51 38.16 0.73
CA PHE A 797 17.62 37.34 -0.48
C PHE A 797 18.80 37.69 -1.41
N LYS A 798 19.60 38.72 -1.09
CA LYS A 798 20.66 39.18 -2.01
C LYS A 798 21.90 38.28 -2.03
N ASN A 799 22.14 37.45 -1.00
CA ASN A 799 23.30 36.54 -0.91
C ASN A 799 22.95 35.22 -0.19
N ILE A 800 21.84 34.57 -0.57
CA ILE A 800 21.57 33.20 -0.14
C ILE A 800 22.36 32.25 -1.06
N PRO A 801 23.08 31.24 -0.55
CA PRO A 801 23.64 30.21 -1.42
C PRO A 801 22.50 29.58 -2.22
N ARG A 802 22.56 29.62 -3.55
CA ARG A 802 21.55 28.98 -4.39
C ARG A 802 21.58 27.48 -4.14
N GLY A 803 20.48 26.94 -3.62
CA GLY A 803 20.19 25.52 -3.69
C GLY A 803 20.06 25.05 -5.14
N THR A 804 20.19 23.74 -5.35
CA THR A 804 20.01 23.07 -6.63
C THR A 804 18.67 23.48 -7.27
N GLY A 805 18.72 23.86 -8.54
CA GLY A 805 17.57 24.38 -9.27
C GLY A 805 16.43 23.35 -9.32
N ILE A 806 15.22 23.80 -9.02
CA ILE A 806 14.02 23.05 -9.37
C ILE A 806 14.04 22.90 -10.89
N GLU A 807 14.04 21.67 -11.40
CA GLU A 807 13.94 21.41 -12.84
C GLU A 807 12.68 22.09 -13.36
N ARG A 808 12.89 23.10 -14.21
CA ARG A 808 11.82 23.66 -15.03
C ARG A 808 11.50 22.61 -16.08
N ASP A 809 10.26 22.16 -16.09
CA ASP A 809 9.73 21.25 -17.09
C ASP A 809 9.93 21.89 -18.48
N ALA A 810 10.82 21.30 -19.28
CA ALA A 810 11.23 21.84 -20.59
C ALA A 810 10.04 21.99 -21.57
N ARG A 811 8.91 21.33 -21.28
CA ARG A 811 7.67 21.45 -22.06
C ARG A 811 6.88 22.73 -21.79
N ALA A 812 7.18 23.44 -20.70
CA ALA A 812 6.52 24.71 -20.38
C ALA A 812 6.87 25.82 -21.38
N ASP A 813 8.04 25.73 -22.03
CA ASP A 813 8.52 26.69 -23.03
C ASP A 813 8.21 26.23 -24.47
N ASN A 814 7.43 25.15 -24.66
CA ASN A 814 7.06 24.66 -25.98
C ASN A 814 6.03 25.61 -26.64
N PRO A 815 6.35 26.29 -27.75
CA PRO A 815 5.42 27.22 -28.41
C PRO A 815 4.15 26.57 -28.97
N PHE A 816 4.15 25.24 -29.09
CA PHE A 816 3.06 24.47 -29.68
C PHE A 816 2.09 23.88 -28.66
N ILE A 817 2.33 24.07 -27.36
CA ILE A 817 1.41 23.67 -26.29
C ILE A 817 0.84 24.95 -25.70
N ASP A 818 -0.47 25.12 -25.75
CA ASP A 818 -1.10 26.28 -25.15
C ASP A 818 -0.85 26.27 -23.63
N THR A 819 -0.53 27.42 -23.07
CA THR A 819 -0.27 27.61 -21.63
C THR A 819 -1.44 27.11 -20.78
N THR A 820 -2.67 27.25 -21.27
CA THR A 820 -3.88 26.72 -20.63
C THR A 820 -3.88 25.19 -20.60
N GLU A 821 -3.56 24.55 -21.71
CA GLU A 821 -3.51 23.09 -21.85
C GLU A 821 -2.38 22.48 -21.01
N TYR A 822 -1.21 23.14 -20.99
CA TYR A 822 -0.08 22.78 -20.14
C TYR A 822 -0.45 22.84 -18.65
N ILE A 823 -1.07 23.94 -18.21
CA ILE A 823 -1.46 24.15 -16.81
C ILE A 823 -2.60 23.20 -16.41
N MET A 824 -3.56 22.96 -17.30
CA MET A 824 -4.66 22.04 -17.06
C MET A 824 -4.17 20.59 -16.95
N ASN A 825 -3.30 20.13 -17.86
CA ASN A 825 -2.68 18.81 -17.78
C ASN A 825 -1.84 18.64 -16.49
N LYS A 826 -1.19 19.70 -16.04
CA LYS A 826 -0.42 19.71 -14.78
C LYS A 826 -1.33 19.69 -13.54
N MET A 827 -2.49 20.34 -13.59
CA MET A 827 -3.49 20.24 -12.53
C MET A 827 -4.13 18.86 -12.48
N ILE A 828 -4.47 18.29 -13.64
CA ILE A 828 -5.01 16.93 -13.79
C ILE A 828 -4.03 15.88 -13.26
N GLN A 829 -2.74 15.99 -13.63
CA GLN A 829 -1.67 15.12 -13.10
C GLN A 829 -1.42 15.29 -11.59
N ARG A 830 -1.72 16.45 -11.02
CA ARG A 830 -1.59 16.69 -9.57
C ARG A 830 -2.81 16.22 -8.77
N GLN A 831 -3.96 16.08 -9.42
CA GLN A 831 -5.23 15.73 -8.76
C GLN A 831 -5.63 14.27 -9.00
N ASP A 832 -4.82 13.47 -9.72
CA ASP A 832 -5.13 12.08 -10.10
C ASP A 832 -6.51 11.91 -10.75
N MET A 833 -7.01 12.93 -11.44
CA MET A 833 -8.31 12.88 -12.12
C MET A 833 -8.12 12.38 -13.56
N VAL A 834 -8.90 11.40 -13.98
CA VAL A 834 -8.92 10.95 -15.38
C VAL A 834 -9.96 11.77 -16.14
N PRO A 835 -9.59 12.52 -17.20
CA PRO A 835 -10.55 13.24 -18.01
C PRO A 835 -11.64 12.29 -18.58
N PRO A 836 -12.92 12.70 -18.62
CA PRO A 836 -14.04 11.84 -19.05
C PRO A 836 -13.85 11.20 -20.43
N TRP A 837 -13.13 11.86 -21.36
CA TRP A 837 -12.86 11.31 -22.68
C TRP A 837 -11.83 10.17 -22.66
N ILE A 838 -10.93 10.12 -21.67
CA ILE A 838 -9.96 9.02 -21.48
C ILE A 838 -10.69 7.78 -20.94
N GLU A 839 -11.66 7.93 -20.04
CA GLU A 839 -12.50 6.81 -19.60
C GLU A 839 -13.28 6.22 -20.79
N LYS A 840 -13.85 7.09 -21.64
CA LYS A 840 -14.50 6.68 -22.90
C LYS A 840 -13.53 6.05 -23.89
N GLN A 841 -12.26 6.47 -23.89
CA GLN A 841 -11.21 5.85 -24.69
C GLN A 841 -10.97 4.41 -24.25
N GLN A 842 -10.90 4.17 -22.93
CA GLN A 842 -10.70 2.85 -22.36
C GLN A 842 -11.91 1.94 -22.64
N GLU A 843 -13.13 2.47 -22.50
CA GLU A 843 -14.38 1.76 -22.83
C GLU A 843 -14.40 1.35 -24.31
N LEU A 844 -14.10 2.29 -25.22
CA LEU A 844 -14.03 2.04 -26.65
C LEU A 844 -12.94 1.01 -27.00
N ALA A 845 -11.77 1.10 -26.38
CA ALA A 845 -10.68 0.17 -26.60
C ALA A 845 -11.03 -1.25 -26.13
N LYS A 846 -11.69 -1.37 -24.98
CA LYS A 846 -12.15 -2.65 -24.43
C LYS A 846 -13.19 -3.30 -25.34
N GLU A 847 -14.24 -2.58 -25.74
CA GLU A 847 -15.28 -3.09 -26.64
C GLU A 847 -14.70 -3.48 -28.02
N LEU A 848 -13.77 -2.68 -28.55
CA LEU A 848 -13.10 -3.00 -29.82
C LEU A 848 -12.25 -4.28 -29.69
N GLN A 849 -11.52 -4.44 -28.58
CA GLN A 849 -10.71 -5.62 -28.34
C GLN A 849 -11.58 -6.87 -28.19
N THR A 850 -12.69 -6.77 -27.45
CA THR A 850 -13.65 -7.86 -27.30
C THR A 850 -14.28 -8.26 -28.63
N PHE A 851 -14.69 -7.27 -29.43
CA PHE A 851 -15.23 -7.51 -30.77
C PHE A 851 -14.21 -8.21 -31.68
N ARG A 852 -12.97 -7.70 -31.78
CA ARG A 852 -11.91 -8.30 -32.60
C ARG A 852 -11.49 -9.68 -32.11
N ALA A 853 -11.41 -9.90 -30.79
CA ALA A 853 -11.07 -11.20 -30.23
C ALA A 853 -12.15 -12.25 -30.55
N ARG A 854 -13.42 -11.87 -30.41
CA ARG A 854 -14.55 -12.73 -30.78
C ARG A 854 -14.55 -13.05 -32.27
N LEU A 855 -14.45 -12.02 -33.12
CA LEU A 855 -14.42 -12.18 -34.58
C LEU A 855 -13.31 -13.13 -35.03
N ARG A 856 -12.08 -12.97 -34.50
CA ARG A 856 -10.94 -13.84 -34.82
C ARG A 856 -11.13 -15.26 -34.31
N ASN A 857 -11.67 -15.43 -33.10
CA ASN A 857 -11.90 -16.74 -32.51
C ASN A 857 -12.99 -17.52 -33.25
N ASP A 858 -14.09 -16.86 -33.59
CA ASP A 858 -15.23 -17.46 -34.29
C ASP A 858 -14.84 -17.87 -35.71
N TRP A 859 -14.15 -16.98 -36.44
CA TRP A 859 -13.62 -17.30 -37.78
C TRP A 859 -12.61 -18.45 -37.73
N ARG A 860 -11.62 -18.39 -36.83
CA ARG A 860 -10.61 -19.46 -36.67
C ARG A 860 -11.26 -20.81 -36.38
N ARG A 861 -12.26 -20.84 -35.48
CA ARG A 861 -12.95 -22.06 -35.10
C ARG A 861 -13.73 -22.64 -36.27
N PHE A 862 -14.41 -21.78 -37.02
CA PHE A 862 -15.17 -22.13 -38.22
C PHE A 862 -14.24 -22.66 -39.32
N SER A 863 -13.19 -21.93 -39.68
CA SER A 863 -12.23 -22.32 -40.73
C SER A 863 -11.54 -23.65 -40.41
N ALA A 864 -11.06 -23.84 -39.18
CA ALA A 864 -10.44 -25.10 -38.77
C ALA A 864 -11.42 -26.28 -38.85
N ARG A 865 -12.70 -26.06 -38.49
CA ARG A 865 -13.73 -27.11 -38.53
C ARG A 865 -14.12 -27.46 -39.96
N MET A 866 -14.25 -26.48 -40.85
CA MET A 866 -14.60 -26.67 -42.26
C MET A 866 -13.47 -27.31 -43.07
N ILE A 867 -12.21 -27.00 -42.75
CA ILE A 867 -11.06 -27.66 -43.40
C ILE A 867 -10.95 -29.11 -42.92
N ALA A 868 -11.18 -29.38 -41.63
CA ALA A 868 -11.18 -30.74 -41.09
C ALA A 868 -12.36 -31.59 -41.60
N SER A 869 -13.56 -31.00 -41.78
CA SER A 869 -14.76 -31.72 -42.22
C SER A 869 -14.69 -32.20 -43.68
N ARG A 870 -13.77 -31.65 -44.49
CA ARG A 870 -13.52 -32.11 -45.87
C ARG A 870 -12.74 -33.44 -45.93
N GLY A 871 -12.29 -33.99 -44.80
CA GLY A 871 -11.64 -35.29 -44.70
C GLY A 871 -10.18 -35.33 -45.19
N GLY A 872 -9.50 -36.46 -44.97
CA GLY A 872 -8.08 -36.69 -45.30
C GLY A 872 -7.19 -36.87 -44.07
N SER A 873 -5.93 -37.26 -44.28
CA SER A 873 -4.93 -37.39 -43.21
C SER A 873 -4.62 -36.03 -42.57
N LEU A 874 -4.15 -36.02 -41.32
CA LEU A 874 -3.82 -34.79 -40.59
C LEU A 874 -2.81 -33.91 -41.36
N GLN A 875 -1.81 -34.53 -41.96
CA GLN A 875 -0.79 -33.83 -42.75
C GLN A 875 -1.39 -33.12 -43.98
N GLU A 876 -2.37 -33.76 -44.61
CA GLU A 876 -3.06 -33.21 -45.78
C GLU A 876 -4.01 -32.07 -45.41
N GLN A 877 -4.63 -32.11 -44.22
CA GLN A 877 -5.42 -30.99 -43.69
C GLN A 877 -4.55 -29.76 -43.38
N ILE A 878 -3.35 -29.97 -42.84
CA ILE A 878 -2.37 -28.91 -42.55
C ILE A 878 -1.90 -28.26 -43.85
N ARG A 879 -1.52 -29.07 -44.85
CA ARG A 879 -1.08 -28.57 -46.17
C ARG A 879 -2.13 -27.67 -46.83
N ARG A 880 -3.41 -28.06 -46.79
CA ARG A 880 -4.51 -27.23 -47.33
C ARG A 880 -4.69 -25.92 -46.56
N ALA A 881 -4.52 -25.93 -45.24
CA ALA A 881 -4.60 -24.71 -44.43
C ALA A 881 -3.44 -23.76 -44.75
N GLU A 882 -2.24 -24.28 -45.01
CA GLU A 882 -1.08 -23.49 -45.44
C GLU A 882 -1.25 -22.93 -46.87
N GLU A 883 -1.83 -23.70 -47.79
CA GLU A 883 -2.18 -23.23 -49.14
C GLU A 883 -3.22 -22.08 -49.09
N TYR A 884 -4.24 -22.18 -48.21
CA TYR A 884 -5.19 -21.09 -48.01
C TYR A 884 -4.56 -19.85 -47.34
N ALA A 885 -3.57 -20.04 -46.47
CA ALA A 885 -2.84 -18.94 -45.86
C ALA A 885 -1.97 -18.19 -46.88
N ALA A 886 -1.26 -18.92 -47.74
CA ALA A 886 -0.47 -18.34 -48.82
C ALA A 886 -1.35 -17.59 -49.84
N ALA A 887 -2.55 -18.11 -50.15
CA ALA A 887 -3.52 -17.43 -51.00
C ALA A 887 -4.08 -16.14 -50.37
N GLU A 888 -4.28 -16.11 -49.05
CA GLU A 888 -4.73 -14.91 -48.33
C GLU A 888 -3.63 -13.85 -48.30
N GLU A 889 -2.38 -14.23 -48.09
CA GLU A 889 -1.23 -13.32 -48.07
C GLU A 889 -1.04 -12.61 -49.42
N ALA A 890 -1.26 -13.33 -50.53
CA ALA A 890 -1.24 -12.76 -51.88
C ALA A 890 -2.45 -11.84 -52.16
N HIS A 891 -3.63 -12.10 -51.59
CA HIS A 891 -4.84 -11.31 -51.83
C HIS A 891 -4.97 -10.09 -50.91
N ASN A 892 -4.47 -10.18 -49.68
CA ASN A 892 -4.59 -9.15 -48.64
C ASN A 892 -3.28 -9.03 -47.83
N PRO A 893 -2.25 -8.37 -48.40
CA PRO A 893 -0.95 -8.25 -47.77
C PRO A 893 -1.00 -7.35 -46.53
N ILE A 894 -0.49 -7.85 -45.40
CA ILE A 894 -0.35 -7.07 -44.17
C ILE A 894 0.87 -6.16 -44.30
N ILE A 895 0.66 -4.85 -44.45
CA ILE A 895 1.75 -3.87 -44.37
C ILE A 895 2.21 -3.82 -42.90
N ARG A 896 3.30 -4.53 -42.58
CA ARG A 896 3.97 -4.40 -41.28
C ARG A 896 4.80 -3.11 -41.30
N LYS A 897 4.32 -2.08 -40.62
CA LYS A 897 5.13 -0.90 -40.33
C LYS A 897 6.22 -1.31 -39.32
N ASN A 898 7.39 -1.67 -39.82
CA ASN A 898 8.60 -1.61 -39.00
C ASN A 898 8.92 -0.13 -38.75
N GLY A 899 9.28 0.22 -37.52
CA GLY A 899 9.59 1.59 -37.14
C GLY A 899 10.87 2.09 -37.81
N GLU A 900 10.73 3.26 -38.44
CA GLU A 900 11.75 4.23 -38.90
C GLU A 900 12.55 3.91 -40.18
N GLY A 901 12.50 4.86 -41.12
CA GLY A 901 13.36 4.92 -42.31
C GLY A 901 12.59 5.22 -43.61
N ASP A 902 12.90 6.36 -44.23
CA ASP A 902 12.32 6.83 -45.47
C ASP A 902 12.43 5.84 -46.65
N GLY A 903 11.35 5.75 -47.43
CA GLY A 903 11.37 5.53 -48.88
C GLY A 903 12.28 4.45 -49.47
N GLU A 904 12.02 3.17 -49.20
CA GLU A 904 12.25 2.13 -50.22
C GLU A 904 11.02 1.24 -50.34
N VAL A 905 10.31 1.41 -51.45
CA VAL A 905 9.30 0.46 -51.92
C VAL A 905 10.06 -0.82 -52.26
N GLN A 906 10.06 -1.78 -51.34
CA GLN A 906 10.72 -3.05 -51.56
C GLN A 906 9.95 -3.80 -52.66
N GLU A 907 10.59 -3.90 -53.83
CA GLU A 907 10.07 -4.59 -55.01
C GLU A 907 9.62 -6.01 -54.67
N LEU A 908 8.41 -6.32 -55.13
CA LEU A 908 7.77 -7.62 -55.09
C LEU A 908 8.71 -8.68 -55.67
N LYS A 909 9.12 -9.65 -54.85
CA LYS A 909 9.69 -10.90 -55.34
C LYS A 909 8.58 -11.68 -56.03
N ASP A 910 8.62 -11.67 -57.36
CA ASP A 910 7.92 -12.61 -58.23
C ASP A 910 8.29 -14.05 -57.85
N THR A 911 7.43 -14.71 -57.09
CA THR A 911 7.32 -16.17 -57.09
C THR A 911 5.98 -16.55 -57.73
N SER A 912 6.07 -17.43 -58.71
CA SER A 912 5.01 -17.86 -59.62
C SER A 912 3.65 -18.20 -58.97
N PRO A 913 2.54 -18.08 -59.72
CA PRO A 913 1.22 -17.86 -59.16
C PRO A 913 0.58 -19.18 -58.72
N VAL A 914 0.52 -19.42 -57.41
CA VAL A 914 -0.48 -20.35 -56.88
C VAL A 914 -1.79 -19.57 -56.80
N VAL A 915 -2.56 -19.59 -57.88
CA VAL A 915 -3.93 -19.05 -57.94
C VAL A 915 -4.85 -19.95 -57.13
N GLY A 916 -4.68 -19.96 -55.81
CA GLY A 916 -5.67 -20.47 -54.88
C GLY A 916 -6.68 -19.37 -54.59
N ARG A 917 -7.97 -19.66 -54.65
CA ARG A 917 -8.97 -18.73 -54.09
C ARG A 917 -8.80 -18.71 -52.57
N PRO A 918 -8.72 -17.54 -51.92
CA PRO A 918 -8.71 -17.45 -50.47
C PRO A 918 -9.93 -18.16 -49.88
N PHE A 919 -9.76 -18.77 -48.71
CA PHE A 919 -10.87 -19.42 -48.03
C PHE A 919 -11.86 -18.36 -47.52
N ARG A 920 -13.03 -18.29 -48.17
CA ARG A 920 -14.18 -17.43 -47.81
C ARG A 920 -15.45 -18.26 -47.89
N ASP A 921 -16.31 -18.09 -46.91
CA ASP A 921 -17.58 -18.80 -46.83
C ASP A 921 -18.71 -17.77 -46.73
N LEU A 922 -19.48 -17.64 -47.81
CA LEU A 922 -20.56 -16.66 -47.92
C LEU A 922 -21.74 -16.99 -46.99
N ASP A 923 -21.89 -18.26 -46.59
CA ASP A 923 -22.99 -18.66 -45.72
C ASP A 923 -22.66 -18.33 -44.27
N TRP A 924 -21.40 -18.46 -43.86
CA TRP A 924 -20.93 -17.96 -42.56
C TRP A 924 -21.05 -16.43 -42.45
N GLU A 925 -20.62 -15.71 -43.49
CA GLU A 925 -20.71 -14.25 -43.51
C GLU A 925 -22.17 -13.78 -43.40
N LYS A 926 -23.12 -14.46 -44.07
CA LYS A 926 -24.55 -14.15 -43.95
C LYS A 926 -25.12 -14.48 -42.57
N ALA A 927 -24.71 -15.60 -41.98
CA ALA A 927 -25.20 -16.04 -40.67
C ALA A 927 -24.77 -15.05 -39.57
N GLU A 928 -23.51 -14.60 -39.60
CA GLU A 928 -22.96 -13.70 -38.56
C GLU A 928 -23.10 -12.20 -38.90
N ALA A 929 -23.51 -11.85 -40.13
CA ALA A 929 -23.64 -10.46 -40.57
C ALA A 929 -24.54 -9.61 -39.68
N GLY A 930 -25.65 -10.17 -39.17
CA GLY A 930 -26.58 -9.43 -38.29
C GLY A 930 -25.90 -8.97 -37.00
N TYR A 931 -25.16 -9.87 -36.36
CA TYR A 931 -24.40 -9.56 -35.15
C TYR A 931 -23.24 -8.60 -35.43
N HIS A 932 -22.47 -8.85 -36.49
CA HIS A 932 -21.32 -7.99 -36.81
C HIS A 932 -21.72 -6.56 -37.17
N LYS A 933 -22.83 -6.36 -37.89
CA LYS A 933 -23.35 -5.02 -38.20
C LYS A 933 -23.75 -4.27 -36.93
N LEU A 934 -24.51 -4.92 -36.05
CA LEU A 934 -24.93 -4.32 -34.78
C LEU A 934 -23.73 -3.99 -33.87
N ALA A 935 -22.72 -4.86 -33.82
CA ALA A 935 -21.50 -4.62 -33.05
C ALA A 935 -20.70 -3.41 -33.58
N VAL A 936 -20.58 -3.28 -34.91
CA VAL A 936 -19.91 -2.12 -35.54
C VAL A 936 -20.72 -0.84 -35.35
N GLU A 937 -22.05 -0.89 -35.41
CA GLU A 937 -22.91 0.24 -35.07
C GLU A 937 -22.72 0.69 -33.63
N ARG A 938 -22.69 -0.24 -32.67
CA ARG A 938 -22.39 0.05 -31.26
C ARG A 938 -21.01 0.68 -31.09
N LEU A 939 -19.97 0.13 -31.72
CA LEU A 939 -18.63 0.73 -31.73
C LEU A 939 -18.64 2.15 -32.30
N ASN A 940 -19.39 2.39 -33.39
CA ASN A 940 -19.51 3.72 -33.99
C ASN A 940 -20.27 4.71 -33.09
N THR A 941 -21.28 4.26 -32.34
CA THR A 941 -21.94 5.13 -31.33
C THR A 941 -20.98 5.52 -30.20
N LEU A 942 -20.16 4.57 -29.71
CA LEU A 942 -19.14 4.85 -28.70
C LEU A 942 -18.06 5.79 -29.25
N THR A 943 -17.57 5.56 -30.46
CA THR A 943 -16.63 6.45 -31.14
C THR A 943 -17.19 7.85 -31.31
N ARG A 944 -18.50 7.99 -31.61
CA ARG A 944 -19.16 9.31 -31.66
C ARG A 944 -19.13 9.99 -30.31
N SER A 945 -19.49 9.29 -29.23
CA SER A 945 -19.47 9.85 -27.87
C SER A 945 -18.06 10.26 -27.42
N TYR A 946 -17.05 9.46 -27.77
CA TYR A 946 -15.64 9.74 -27.52
C TYR A 946 -15.16 10.97 -28.31
N ASN A 947 -15.43 11.02 -29.63
CA ASN A 947 -15.00 12.14 -30.48
C ASN A 947 -15.66 13.47 -30.14
N LEU A 948 -16.82 13.46 -29.48
CA LEU A 948 -17.47 14.69 -28.99
C LEU A 948 -16.72 15.32 -27.82
N MET A 949 -15.99 14.51 -27.04
CA MET A 949 -15.27 14.95 -25.83
C MET A 949 -13.75 15.01 -26.03
N ALA A 950 -13.22 14.28 -27.03
CA ALA A 950 -11.80 14.20 -27.29
C ALA A 950 -11.28 15.41 -28.09
N PRO A 951 -10.05 15.88 -27.79
CA PRO A 951 -9.38 16.92 -28.57
C PRO A 951 -9.15 16.46 -30.02
N ASP A 952 -9.02 17.39 -30.96
CA ASP A 952 -9.01 17.11 -32.41
C ASP A 952 -7.95 16.08 -32.85
N LEU A 953 -6.76 16.13 -32.25
CA LEU A 953 -5.66 15.17 -32.49
C LEU A 953 -5.98 13.75 -32.02
N ALA A 954 -6.86 13.60 -31.03
CA ALA A 954 -7.18 12.32 -30.41
C ALA A 954 -8.45 11.66 -30.99
N LYS A 955 -9.15 12.33 -31.92
CA LYS A 955 -10.38 11.81 -32.55
C LYS A 955 -10.08 10.57 -33.39
N LYS A 956 -10.95 9.57 -33.30
CA LYS A 956 -10.84 8.27 -34.00
C LYS A 956 -11.80 8.21 -35.19
N PRO A 957 -11.40 7.60 -36.32
CA PRO A 957 -12.33 7.37 -37.43
C PRO A 957 -13.38 6.31 -37.06
N TYR A 958 -14.52 6.35 -37.77
CA TYR A 958 -15.55 5.32 -37.64
C TYR A 958 -15.08 3.97 -38.21
N PHE A 959 -15.56 2.90 -37.60
CA PHE A 959 -15.26 1.52 -37.97
C PHE A 959 -16.16 1.06 -39.12
N SER A 960 -15.56 0.34 -40.07
CA SER A 960 -16.26 -0.32 -41.18
C SER A 960 -16.14 -1.83 -41.03
N LEU A 961 -17.27 -2.53 -41.14
CA LEU A 961 -17.32 -3.98 -41.01
C LEU A 961 -16.43 -4.68 -42.04
N GLU A 962 -16.42 -4.20 -43.28
CA GLU A 962 -15.62 -4.80 -44.36
C GLU A 962 -14.11 -4.72 -44.06
N ARG A 963 -13.66 -3.62 -43.43
CA ARG A 963 -12.26 -3.43 -43.06
C ARG A 963 -11.85 -4.35 -41.91
N GLU A 964 -12.71 -4.51 -40.91
CA GLU A 964 -12.47 -5.39 -39.77
C GLU A 964 -12.49 -6.87 -40.17
N LEU A 965 -13.37 -7.27 -41.10
CA LEU A 965 -13.37 -8.63 -41.67
C LEU A 965 -12.12 -8.92 -42.47
N LYS A 966 -11.70 -8.01 -43.36
CA LYS A 966 -10.44 -8.14 -44.12
C LYS A 966 -9.24 -8.27 -43.18
N ALA A 967 -9.15 -7.45 -42.13
CA ALA A 967 -8.09 -7.55 -41.13
C ALA A 967 -8.13 -8.89 -40.40
N CYS A 968 -9.32 -9.36 -39.99
CA CYS A 968 -9.50 -10.65 -39.34
C CYS A 968 -9.03 -11.81 -40.22
N PHE A 969 -9.38 -11.81 -41.51
CA PHE A 969 -9.00 -12.88 -42.42
C PHE A 969 -7.49 -12.97 -42.61
N ALA A 970 -6.81 -11.83 -42.79
CA ALA A 970 -5.36 -11.79 -42.93
C ALA A 970 -4.64 -12.22 -41.64
N GLU A 971 -5.11 -11.80 -40.46
CA GLU A 971 -4.49 -12.18 -39.18
C GLU A 971 -4.69 -13.66 -38.83
N VAL A 972 -5.88 -14.22 -39.12
CA VAL A 972 -6.23 -15.57 -38.69
C VAL A 972 -5.69 -16.64 -39.65
N ALA A 973 -5.63 -16.38 -40.95
CA ALA A 973 -5.22 -17.36 -41.95
C ALA A 973 -3.92 -18.15 -41.60
N PRO A 974 -2.79 -17.53 -41.20
CA PRO A 974 -1.58 -18.28 -40.83
C PRO A 974 -1.71 -19.11 -39.55
N THR A 975 -2.72 -18.85 -38.72
CA THR A 975 -2.91 -19.55 -37.42
C THR A 975 -3.76 -20.82 -37.53
N VAL A 976 -4.50 -21.00 -38.64
CA VAL A 976 -5.46 -22.10 -38.81
C VAL A 976 -4.76 -23.47 -38.87
N ALA A 977 -3.62 -23.57 -39.54
CA ALA A 977 -2.85 -24.81 -39.63
C ALA A 977 -2.41 -25.34 -38.25
N ARG A 978 -2.01 -24.42 -37.37
CA ARG A 978 -1.65 -24.73 -35.98
C ARG A 978 -2.87 -25.15 -35.16
N GLU A 979 -4.00 -24.47 -35.31
CA GLU A 979 -5.25 -24.82 -34.63
C GLU A 979 -5.74 -26.24 -34.98
N ILE A 980 -5.61 -26.66 -36.24
CA ILE A 980 -5.97 -28.02 -36.68
C ILE A 980 -5.08 -29.06 -35.99
N ARG A 981 -3.77 -28.78 -35.91
CA ARG A 981 -2.80 -29.64 -35.21
C ARG A 981 -3.13 -29.76 -33.72
N ASP A 982 -3.40 -28.64 -33.07
CA ASP A 982 -3.68 -28.58 -31.63
C ASP A 982 -5.00 -29.32 -31.28
N ARG A 983 -6.01 -29.24 -32.15
CA ARG A 983 -7.28 -29.98 -31.98
C ARG A 983 -7.13 -31.48 -32.19
N ALA A 984 -6.32 -31.91 -33.14
CA ALA A 984 -6.06 -33.33 -33.38
C ALA A 984 -5.28 -33.98 -32.21
N ALA A 985 -4.47 -33.19 -31.50
CA ALA A 985 -3.70 -33.64 -30.34
C ALA A 985 -4.49 -33.62 -29.01
N GLY A 986 -5.80 -33.35 -29.03
CA GLY A 986 -6.63 -33.30 -27.81
C GLY A 986 -6.39 -32.07 -26.92
N GLY A 987 -5.66 -31.07 -27.41
CA GLY A 987 -5.39 -29.83 -26.68
C GLY A 987 -6.62 -28.93 -26.57
N ARG A 988 -6.85 -28.33 -25.38
CA ARG A 988 -7.84 -27.24 -25.24
C ARG A 988 -7.43 -26.06 -26.13
N PRO A 989 -8.37 -25.44 -26.90
CA PRO A 989 -8.03 -24.39 -27.85
C PRO A 989 -7.52 -23.13 -27.14
N ARG A 990 -6.32 -22.66 -27.50
CA ARG A 990 -5.76 -21.38 -27.01
C ARG A 990 -6.52 -20.21 -27.63
N SER A 991 -7.00 -19.25 -26.84
CA SER A 991 -7.58 -17.99 -27.37
C SER A 991 -6.47 -17.14 -28.02
N LEU A 992 -6.69 -16.64 -29.25
CA LEU A 992 -5.80 -15.65 -29.87
C LEU A 992 -6.19 -14.26 -29.38
N GLY A 993 -5.82 -14.02 -28.13
CA GLY A 993 -5.89 -12.73 -27.44
C GLY A 993 -4.60 -12.52 -26.65
N GLY A 994 -3.45 -12.74 -27.29
CA GLY A 994 -2.13 -12.56 -26.69
C GLY A 994 -1.55 -11.20 -27.04
N GLY A 995 -2.15 -10.13 -26.52
CA GLY A 995 -1.41 -8.92 -26.15
C GLY A 995 -1.36 -8.92 -24.63
N LYS A 996 -0.16 -8.79 -24.04
CA LYS A 996 0.02 -8.63 -22.59
C LYS A 996 -0.68 -7.34 -22.15
N ALA A 997 -1.99 -7.42 -21.93
CA ALA A 997 -2.78 -6.38 -21.30
C ALA A 997 -2.75 -6.62 -19.80
N ALA A 998 -2.33 -5.58 -19.08
CA ALA A 998 -2.30 -5.51 -17.64
C ALA A 998 -3.61 -6.02 -17.02
N GLN A 999 -3.50 -6.97 -16.12
CA GLN A 999 -4.64 -7.47 -15.35
C GLN A 999 -4.82 -6.55 -14.13
N GLN A 1000 -5.54 -5.44 -14.36
CA GLN A 1000 -6.40 -4.85 -13.33
C GLN A 1000 -7.68 -5.69 -13.32
N THR A 1001 -7.99 -6.34 -12.19
CA THR A 1001 -9.36 -6.75 -11.89
C THR A 1001 -9.74 -6.25 -10.52
N GLY A 1002 -10.73 -5.34 -10.55
CA GLY A 1002 -11.40 -4.77 -9.41
C GLY A 1002 -12.40 -5.73 -8.77
N LEU A 1003 -12.82 -5.30 -7.59
CA LEU A 1003 -13.48 -6.04 -6.52
C LEU A 1003 -14.97 -6.40 -6.75
N LEU A 1004 -15.45 -6.51 -7.99
CA LEU A 1004 -16.89 -6.64 -8.29
C LEU A 1004 -17.32 -7.85 -9.14
N GLU A 1005 -16.43 -8.83 -9.34
CA GLU A 1005 -16.76 -10.08 -10.06
C GLU A 1005 -16.80 -11.32 -9.14
N ALA A 1006 -16.62 -11.14 -7.82
CA ALA A 1006 -16.63 -12.22 -6.83
C ALA A 1006 -18.03 -12.53 -6.23
N LEU A 1007 -19.12 -12.10 -6.86
CA LEU A 1007 -20.49 -12.28 -6.35
C LEU A 1007 -21.47 -12.99 -7.29
N THR A 1008 -21.00 -13.70 -8.31
CA THR A 1008 -21.88 -14.57 -9.12
C THR A 1008 -21.34 -15.98 -9.14
N GLY A 1009 -22.01 -16.84 -8.35
CA GLY A 1009 -21.78 -18.27 -8.29
C GLY A 1009 -22.04 -18.98 -9.61
N SER A 1010 -21.46 -20.17 -9.70
CA SER A 1010 -21.60 -21.15 -10.76
C SER A 1010 -23.04 -21.33 -11.24
N ASP A 1011 -23.29 -21.14 -12.54
CA ASP A 1011 -24.47 -21.69 -13.20
C ASP A 1011 -24.09 -22.41 -14.49
N ASN A 1012 -24.42 -23.71 -14.52
CA ASN A 1012 -24.46 -24.55 -15.70
C ASN A 1012 -25.60 -24.09 -16.60
N VAL A 1013 -25.29 -23.35 -17.68
CA VAL A 1013 -26.31 -22.96 -18.67
C VAL A 1013 -26.44 -24.04 -19.74
N LYS A 1014 -27.52 -24.83 -19.65
CA LYS A 1014 -28.08 -25.60 -20.78
C LYS A 1014 -28.75 -24.64 -21.75
N ILE A 1015 -28.42 -24.79 -23.03
CA ILE A 1015 -28.97 -24.00 -24.14
C ILE A 1015 -30.38 -24.48 -24.46
N HIS A 1016 -31.38 -23.59 -24.40
CA HIS A 1016 -32.64 -23.73 -25.12
C HIS A 1016 -32.87 -22.51 -26.01
N VAL A 1017 -33.18 -22.80 -27.27
CA VAL A 1017 -33.35 -21.85 -28.37
C VAL A 1017 -34.72 -21.20 -28.23
N GLU A 1018 -34.77 -19.87 -28.14
CA GLU A 1018 -36.03 -19.12 -28.17
C GLU A 1018 -36.62 -19.13 -29.58
N ALA A 1019 -37.86 -19.59 -29.71
CA ALA A 1019 -38.79 -19.15 -30.74
C ALA A 1019 -40.06 -18.65 -30.04
N HIS A 1020 -40.49 -17.45 -30.44
CA HIS A 1020 -41.60 -16.69 -29.86
C HIS A 1020 -42.91 -17.49 -29.77
N GLU A 1021 -43.50 -17.52 -28.58
CA GLU A 1021 -44.94 -17.33 -28.33
C GLU A 1021 -45.17 -17.20 -26.80
N LYS A 1022 -46.08 -16.30 -26.41
CA LYS A 1022 -46.33 -15.94 -25.00
C LYS A 1022 -46.81 -17.16 -24.22
N ALA A 1023 -46.01 -17.64 -23.26
CA ALA A 1023 -46.34 -18.81 -22.46
C ALA A 1023 -47.44 -18.52 -21.42
N TYR A 1024 -48.48 -19.34 -21.45
CA TYR A 1024 -49.55 -19.46 -20.48
C TYR A 1024 -48.98 -19.64 -19.06
N GLY A 1025 -49.35 -18.76 -18.14
CA GLY A 1025 -48.74 -18.71 -16.81
C GLY A 1025 -49.30 -19.78 -15.86
N MET A 1026 -48.47 -20.30 -14.97
CA MET A 1026 -48.86 -21.26 -13.92
C MET A 1026 -50.00 -20.75 -13.02
N ARG A 1027 -50.21 -19.43 -12.96
CA ARG A 1027 -51.30 -18.74 -12.27
C ARG A 1027 -52.62 -18.74 -13.07
N GLU A 1028 -52.57 -18.83 -14.39
CA GLU A 1028 -53.73 -19.03 -15.28
C GLU A 1028 -54.14 -20.52 -15.27
N TRP A 1029 -53.15 -21.43 -15.30
CA TRP A 1029 -53.37 -22.87 -15.14
C TRP A 1029 -53.99 -23.24 -13.77
N TRP A 1030 -53.50 -22.67 -12.66
CA TRP A 1030 -54.08 -22.90 -11.32
C TRP A 1030 -55.51 -22.36 -11.16
N ARG A 1031 -55.88 -21.34 -11.94
CA ARG A 1031 -57.18 -20.68 -11.88
C ARG A 1031 -58.25 -21.41 -12.71
N ASP A 1032 -57.84 -22.15 -13.74
CA ASP A 1032 -58.71 -22.98 -14.56
C ASP A 1032 -58.90 -24.39 -13.99
N LEU A 1033 -57.92 -24.94 -13.26
CA LEU A 1033 -58.02 -26.28 -12.67
C LEU A 1033 -59.01 -26.37 -11.48
N TRP A 1034 -59.45 -25.23 -10.94
CA TRP A 1034 -60.35 -25.13 -9.77
C TRP A 1034 -61.67 -24.40 -10.01
N LYS A 1035 -62.03 -24.12 -11.26
CA LYS A 1035 -63.40 -23.73 -11.60
C LYS A 1035 -64.19 -24.97 -12.01
N LYS A 1036 -65.09 -25.41 -11.12
CA LYS A 1036 -66.20 -26.30 -11.46
C LYS A 1036 -67.08 -25.61 -12.50
N ASP A 1037 -67.15 -26.17 -13.70
CA ASP A 1037 -68.34 -26.87 -14.24
C ASP A 1037 -68.00 -27.55 -15.56
#